data_AF-A0A919Z3U3-F1
#
_entry.id   AF-A0A919Z3U3-F1
#
_cell.length_a   1.000
_cell.length_b   1.000
_cell.length_c   1.000
_cell.angle_alpha   90.00
_cell.angle_beta   90.00
_cell.angle_gamma   90.00
#
_symmetry.space_group_name_H-M   'P 1'
#
loop_
_entity.id
_entity.type
_entity.pdbx_description
1 polymer ?
#
loop_
_entity_poly.entity_id
_entity_poly.type
_entity_poly.pdbx_seq_one_letter_code
_entity_poly.pdbx_strand_id
1 'polypeptide(L)'
;MQASAQVEPASGPINLAHGLIPEVLKPDANIMYQMNIPDYGSPSSELYKLTDEIPANVNDWGDSSWFKFYRDSKRELIFELEQLSTINELSIGFGQRSDVGIAPPLNVRYYASSDGDNYVFLGKAEADAPLYFENVKPGPDHKDIHLKKYRLDKVGTEPMNIQARFIKISFVVDVNCWADEVEISGYKGIVNGAQPPKAQLDPDNPEVNRFPAPGSKEAAYMSDQFLFPTGAYKDPEITNWTKEKVLSVLGYQDLKGNYTDWLFDDILFTTVAAIITPSGFDSNGFGIFATEADYNSYLDFVFQEETQLGAINKAAGELNALLGTDKKVRINFAIPKLTASSDFGDIYGDGRKVSLKPEDFADQVSDSDSEAGKMEMARLALENKKAAIRWYIDEVEKRFAEAGYNNLTLNSYYWVPEKIFDTGDFEVIRGTANYLKSKNYFFTWVPYLQSQSPYLWRELGFTAASIQPNYAFNLYKKGVLSATADIARKVGASVEVEYNDYHTLAQYLNYGIAEGHMKDTFNVYYLATTPIVDGANAYLPLHPNKAADGTSMIKRTVYDRIYEYVKDSYVRRFTMTLATDLSQPDRLSVVPKITLADHFTEGHFTVLYDSDKVDFQSYELPPSLVGKAQVTVTATTPGEVKVTFKVNQSEDALYSDLAQKQDPVSSAVEMTKLYFSAKEGVPAEEIKHRNFIIAREGTMTDINGEVYLNWGESDILPGSLEEQIVQAAEAVRNAEASLTLKAAVDAVEKIGRLPEGGNKSRLNERLWKVKGQIGISPVSQLLDGYEVSGDIREPLLHKLRNRIEQAEHHDSKGHGPQAVKQLNDFVKHLNMNSNLKQVSSDAKDILNAEVQRLIQLWSGLTP
;
A
#
# COMPACT_ATOMS: atom_id res chain seq x y z
N MET A 1 -32.79 -36.54 38.93
CA MET A 1 -33.42 -35.56 39.85
C MET A 1 -33.19 -36.00 41.29
N GLN A 2 -32.16 -35.47 41.94
CA GLN A 2 -32.13 -35.28 43.39
C GLN A 2 -32.05 -33.78 43.58
N ALA A 3 -33.04 -33.21 44.26
CA ALA A 3 -33.06 -31.78 44.60
C ALA A 3 -31.91 -31.51 45.56
N SER A 4 -30.91 -30.73 45.12
CA SER A 4 -29.91 -30.17 46.01
C SER A 4 -30.62 -29.26 47.01
N ALA A 5 -30.38 -29.52 48.30
CA ALA A 5 -30.94 -28.73 49.38
C ALA A 5 -30.47 -27.28 49.23
N GLN A 6 -31.43 -26.36 49.10
CA GLN A 6 -31.20 -24.92 49.12
C GLN A 6 -30.75 -24.52 50.52
N VAL A 7 -29.54 -23.97 50.65
CA VAL A 7 -28.97 -23.52 51.92
C VAL A 7 -29.02 -22.00 51.96
N GLU A 8 -29.55 -21.42 53.04
CA GLU A 8 -29.37 -20.00 53.34
C GLU A 8 -27.92 -19.79 53.82
N PRO A 9 -27.14 -18.89 53.18
CA PRO A 9 -25.74 -18.69 53.57
C PRO A 9 -25.62 -18.00 54.93
N ALA A 10 -24.70 -18.52 55.77
CA ALA A 10 -24.47 -18.03 57.14
C ALA A 10 -23.55 -16.79 57.24
N SER A 11 -22.96 -16.37 56.12
CA SER A 11 -22.03 -15.24 55.98
C SER A 11 -22.26 -14.52 54.63
N GLY A 12 -21.67 -13.34 54.43
CA GLY A 12 -21.73 -12.63 53.14
C GLY A 12 -21.01 -13.39 52.00
N PRO A 13 -21.10 -12.87 50.75
CA PRO A 13 -20.43 -13.47 49.61
C PRO A 13 -18.90 -13.43 49.78
N ILE A 14 -18.22 -14.43 49.21
CA ILE A 14 -16.76 -14.59 49.23
C ILE A 14 -16.18 -14.49 47.82
N ASN A 15 -14.87 -14.20 47.69
CA ASN A 15 -14.17 -14.32 46.42
C ASN A 15 -13.88 -15.81 46.13
N LEU A 16 -14.62 -16.38 45.18
CA LEU A 16 -14.46 -17.75 44.73
C LEU A 16 -13.22 -17.95 43.85
N ALA A 17 -12.57 -16.87 43.39
CA ALA A 17 -11.32 -16.93 42.64
C ALA A 17 -10.09 -17.11 43.53
N HIS A 18 -10.19 -16.85 44.84
CA HIS A 18 -9.06 -16.82 45.75
C HIS A 18 -8.22 -18.11 45.69
N GLY A 19 -6.93 -17.95 45.39
CA GLY A 19 -5.97 -19.04 45.30
C GLY A 19 -6.09 -19.94 44.06
N LEU A 20 -6.96 -19.61 43.10
CA LEU A 20 -7.06 -20.35 41.83
C LEU A 20 -6.02 -19.86 40.81
N ILE A 21 -5.46 -20.77 40.03
CA ILE A 21 -4.63 -20.41 38.87
C ILE A 21 -5.50 -20.50 37.61
N PRO A 22 -5.79 -19.40 36.90
CA PRO A 22 -6.56 -19.47 35.68
C PRO A 22 -5.77 -20.17 34.56
N GLU A 23 -6.47 -20.88 33.70
CA GLU A 23 -5.95 -21.22 32.38
C GLU A 23 -5.96 -19.95 31.51
N VAL A 24 -4.86 -19.69 30.81
CA VAL A 24 -4.72 -18.54 29.90
C VAL A 24 -4.67 -19.03 28.47
N LEU A 25 -5.69 -18.69 27.68
CA LEU A 25 -5.69 -18.92 26.25
C LEU A 25 -5.24 -17.65 25.51
N LYS A 26 -4.39 -17.87 24.51
CA LYS A 26 -3.95 -16.86 23.53
C LYS A 26 -4.40 -17.31 22.13
N PRO A 27 -5.62 -16.96 21.70
CA PRO A 27 -6.17 -17.44 20.43
C PRO A 27 -5.34 -17.06 19.20
N ASP A 28 -4.46 -16.07 19.34
CA ASP A 28 -3.67 -15.50 18.24
C ASP A 28 -2.15 -15.60 18.48
N ALA A 29 -1.70 -16.51 19.34
CA ALA A 29 -0.29 -16.64 19.76
C ALA A 29 0.71 -16.86 18.60
N ASN A 30 0.25 -17.31 17.43
CA ASN A 30 1.11 -17.47 16.26
C ASN A 30 1.49 -16.12 15.62
N ILE A 31 0.67 -15.06 15.74
CA ILE A 31 0.90 -13.78 15.05
C ILE A 31 2.26 -13.18 15.41
N MET A 32 2.59 -13.06 16.70
CA MET A 32 3.88 -12.49 17.11
C MET A 32 5.07 -13.35 16.70
N TYR A 33 4.91 -14.67 16.71
CA TYR A 33 5.95 -15.59 16.23
C TYR A 33 6.25 -15.36 14.74
N GLN A 34 5.22 -15.10 13.92
CA GLN A 34 5.40 -14.73 12.51
C GLN A 34 6.03 -13.34 12.34
N MET A 35 5.76 -12.42 13.28
CA MET A 35 6.34 -11.08 13.29
C MET A 35 7.76 -11.00 13.91
N ASN A 36 8.30 -12.11 14.41
CA ASN A 36 9.57 -12.14 15.17
C ASN A 36 9.57 -11.20 16.39
N ILE A 37 8.44 -11.09 17.11
CA ILE A 37 8.32 -10.27 18.32
C ILE A 37 8.40 -11.17 19.57
N PRO A 38 9.37 -10.97 20.48
CA PRO A 38 9.42 -11.70 21.75
C PRO A 38 8.25 -11.34 22.68
N ASP A 39 7.85 -12.29 23.53
CA ASP A 39 6.89 -12.03 24.60
C ASP A 39 7.61 -11.48 25.83
N TYR A 40 7.20 -10.29 26.28
CA TYR A 40 7.73 -9.60 27.46
C TYR A 40 6.72 -9.58 28.63
N GLY A 41 5.63 -10.37 28.54
CA GLY A 41 4.66 -10.52 29.62
C GLY A 41 5.21 -11.25 30.84
N SER A 42 4.44 -11.21 31.94
CA SER A 42 4.72 -12.00 33.13
C SER A 42 4.68 -13.51 32.80
N PRO A 43 5.60 -14.32 33.34
CA PRO A 43 5.59 -15.76 33.12
C PRO A 43 4.35 -16.40 33.76
N SER A 44 3.91 -17.53 33.22
CA SER A 44 2.72 -18.24 33.72
C SER A 44 2.83 -18.66 35.19
N SER A 45 4.04 -18.80 35.73
CA SER A 45 4.28 -19.06 37.15
C SER A 45 3.81 -17.92 38.07
N GLU A 46 3.54 -16.73 37.54
CA GLU A 46 3.05 -15.57 38.30
C GLU A 46 1.53 -15.36 38.19
N LEU A 47 0.79 -16.26 37.54
CA LEU A 47 -0.66 -16.11 37.35
C LEU A 47 -1.43 -16.06 38.68
N TYR A 48 -0.86 -16.57 39.77
CA TYR A 48 -1.45 -16.50 41.11
C TYR A 48 -1.72 -15.06 41.57
N LYS A 49 -0.97 -14.07 41.06
CA LYS A 49 -1.15 -12.63 41.36
C LYS A 49 -2.50 -12.07 40.92
N LEU A 50 -3.24 -12.79 40.07
CA LEU A 50 -4.59 -12.40 39.70
C LEU A 50 -5.63 -12.84 40.74
N THR A 51 -5.24 -13.52 41.81
CA THR A 51 -6.16 -14.19 42.74
C THR A 51 -5.64 -14.29 44.17
N ASP A 52 -4.52 -13.64 44.49
CA ASP A 52 -3.89 -13.73 45.81
C ASP A 52 -4.49 -12.74 46.83
N GLU A 53 -5.44 -11.91 46.41
CA GLU A 53 -6.08 -10.86 47.20
C GLU A 53 -5.09 -9.81 47.71
N ILE A 54 -3.98 -9.61 46.98
CA ILE A 54 -2.96 -8.59 47.23
C ILE A 54 -3.10 -7.50 46.16
N PRO A 55 -3.74 -6.36 46.50
CA PRO A 55 -3.93 -5.28 45.53
C PRO A 55 -2.62 -4.76 44.96
N ALA A 56 -2.60 -4.52 43.66
CA ALA A 56 -1.43 -3.97 43.00
C ALA A 56 -1.05 -2.57 43.53
N ASN A 57 0.26 -2.30 43.54
CA ASN A 57 0.81 -1.01 43.97
C ASN A 57 0.57 0.07 42.91
N VAL A 58 -0.48 0.86 43.09
CA VAL A 58 -0.86 1.97 42.18
C VAL A 58 0.13 3.14 42.17
N ASN A 59 1.13 3.17 43.06
CA ASN A 59 2.16 4.23 43.08
C ASN A 59 3.40 3.88 42.25
N ASP A 60 3.53 2.64 41.77
CA ASP A 60 4.64 2.21 40.94
C ASP A 60 4.20 1.13 39.94
N TRP A 61 4.00 1.50 38.68
CA TRP A 61 3.69 0.57 37.58
C TRP A 61 4.80 -0.47 37.33
N GLY A 62 6.01 -0.25 37.87
CA GLY A 62 7.14 -1.20 37.80
C GLY A 62 7.11 -2.26 38.91
N ASP A 63 6.24 -2.12 39.90
CA ASP A 63 6.12 -3.03 41.05
C ASP A 63 5.76 -4.46 40.63
N SER A 64 6.27 -5.44 41.38
CA SER A 64 6.05 -6.86 41.08
C SER A 64 4.64 -7.36 41.37
N SER A 65 3.80 -6.57 42.05
CA SER A 65 2.40 -6.91 42.32
C SER A 65 1.53 -6.97 41.05
N TRP A 66 1.88 -6.21 40.01
CA TRP A 66 1.15 -6.25 38.73
C TRP A 66 1.43 -7.54 37.94
N PHE A 67 0.39 -8.15 37.37
CA PHE A 67 0.53 -9.17 36.33
C PHE A 67 0.54 -8.51 34.95
N LYS A 68 1.53 -8.79 34.11
CA LYS A 68 1.73 -8.08 32.84
C LYS A 68 1.30 -8.94 31.65
N PHE A 69 0.22 -8.55 30.97
CA PHE A 69 -0.08 -9.07 29.64
C PHE A 69 0.61 -8.21 28.57
N TYR A 70 1.20 -8.89 27.59
CA TYR A 70 1.92 -8.25 26.49
C TYR A 70 1.43 -8.78 25.14
N ARG A 71 0.98 -7.88 24.25
CA ARG A 71 0.58 -8.16 22.85
C ARG A 71 -0.25 -9.45 22.64
N ASP A 72 -0.07 -10.18 21.52
CA ASP A 72 -0.93 -11.28 21.02
C ASP A 72 -2.44 -10.99 21.03
N SER A 73 -2.83 -9.75 20.73
CA SER A 73 -4.19 -9.26 20.46
C SER A 73 -5.29 -9.54 21.50
N LYS A 74 -5.64 -10.80 21.84
CA LYS A 74 -6.72 -11.17 22.76
C LYS A 74 -6.25 -12.13 23.85
N ARG A 75 -6.84 -12.05 25.04
CA ARG A 75 -6.67 -13.02 26.14
C ARG A 75 -8.02 -13.59 26.57
N GLU A 76 -8.02 -14.88 26.90
CA GLU A 76 -9.12 -15.51 27.64
C GLU A 76 -8.56 -16.15 28.91
N LEU A 77 -9.11 -15.78 30.06
CA LEU A 77 -8.80 -16.37 31.37
C LEU A 77 -9.95 -17.28 31.76
N ILE A 78 -9.67 -18.55 32.02
CA ILE A 78 -10.66 -19.55 32.43
C ILE A 78 -10.39 -19.96 33.87
N PHE A 79 -11.38 -19.73 34.73
CA PHE A 79 -11.37 -20.10 36.14
C PHE A 79 -12.30 -21.30 36.33
N GLU A 80 -11.75 -22.42 36.79
CA GLU A 80 -12.52 -23.58 37.23
C GLU A 80 -12.72 -23.53 38.74
N LEU A 81 -13.99 -23.45 39.17
CA LEU A 81 -14.37 -23.52 40.57
C LEU A 81 -14.46 -24.97 41.04
N GLU A 82 -14.19 -25.21 42.33
CA GLU A 82 -14.22 -26.55 42.96
C GLU A 82 -15.55 -27.29 42.75
N GLN A 83 -16.65 -26.54 42.67
CA GLN A 83 -18.00 -27.06 42.48
C GLN A 83 -18.89 -26.01 41.83
N LEU A 84 -20.05 -26.45 41.35
CA LEU A 84 -21.10 -25.54 40.89
C LEU A 84 -21.48 -24.59 42.03
N SER A 85 -21.29 -23.29 41.80
CA SER A 85 -21.38 -22.24 42.81
C SER A 85 -22.28 -21.11 42.36
N THR A 86 -22.78 -20.33 43.32
CA THR A 86 -23.57 -19.13 43.05
C THR A 86 -22.64 -17.97 42.80
N ILE A 87 -22.81 -17.25 41.70
CA ILE A 87 -22.03 -16.08 41.32
C ILE A 87 -22.95 -14.86 41.36
N ASN A 88 -22.49 -13.81 42.03
CA ASN A 88 -23.22 -12.57 42.20
C ASN A 88 -22.54 -11.36 41.57
N GLU A 89 -21.23 -11.42 41.36
CA GLU A 89 -20.48 -10.36 40.71
C GLU A 89 -19.15 -10.89 40.17
N LEU A 90 -18.71 -10.30 39.06
CA LEU A 90 -17.42 -10.56 38.43
C LEU A 90 -16.67 -9.23 38.27
N SER A 91 -15.39 -9.18 38.62
CA SER A 91 -14.56 -8.02 38.33
C SER A 91 -13.09 -8.39 38.07
N ILE A 92 -12.41 -7.49 37.35
CA ILE A 92 -10.96 -7.50 37.15
C ILE A 92 -10.45 -6.05 37.12
N GLY A 93 -9.25 -5.82 37.64
CA GLY A 93 -8.56 -4.53 37.61
C GLY A 93 -7.53 -4.42 36.48
N PHE A 94 -7.41 -3.24 35.87
CA PHE A 94 -6.32 -2.92 34.95
C PHE A 94 -5.74 -1.54 35.21
N GLY A 95 -4.42 -1.41 35.11
CA GLY A 95 -3.74 -0.13 35.21
C GLY A 95 -3.78 0.67 33.90
N GLN A 96 -3.86 2.00 34.00
CA GLN A 96 -3.73 2.94 32.89
C GLN A 96 -2.63 3.97 33.19
N ARG A 97 -1.65 4.03 32.28
CA ARG A 97 -0.67 5.12 32.21
C ARG A 97 -0.18 5.28 30.77
N SER A 98 -0.75 6.25 30.09
CA SER A 98 -0.70 6.35 28.63
C SER A 98 0.67 6.76 28.07
N ASP A 99 1.41 7.62 28.77
CA ASP A 99 2.72 8.15 28.33
C ASP A 99 3.84 7.10 28.28
N VAL A 100 3.75 6.03 29.07
CA VAL A 100 4.66 4.86 29.04
C VAL A 100 4.03 3.65 28.34
N GLY A 101 2.88 3.87 27.69
CA GLY A 101 2.21 2.88 26.84
C GLY A 101 1.50 1.76 27.59
N ILE A 102 1.10 1.95 28.85
CA ILE A 102 0.28 0.98 29.61
C ILE A 102 -1.20 1.34 29.41
N ALA A 103 -1.92 0.47 28.72
CA ALA A 103 -3.31 0.70 28.33
C ALA A 103 -4.22 -0.43 28.85
N PRO A 104 -5.33 -0.09 29.52
CA PRO A 104 -6.35 -1.08 29.87
C PRO A 104 -7.19 -1.45 28.62
N PRO A 105 -7.91 -2.58 28.64
CA PRO A 105 -8.76 -2.96 27.52
C PRO A 105 -9.95 -1.98 27.36
N LEU A 106 -10.51 -1.85 26.15
CA LEU A 106 -11.74 -1.04 25.94
C LEU A 106 -12.91 -1.52 26.82
N ASN A 107 -13.05 -2.84 26.97
CA ASN A 107 -14.03 -3.50 27.80
C ASN A 107 -13.57 -4.92 28.13
N VAL A 108 -14.26 -5.55 29.10
CA VAL A 108 -14.05 -6.94 29.48
C VAL A 108 -15.35 -7.72 29.27
N ARG A 109 -15.29 -8.82 28.53
CA ARG A 109 -16.43 -9.71 28.26
C ARG A 109 -16.41 -10.90 29.22
N TYR A 110 -17.54 -11.17 29.85
CA TYR A 110 -17.69 -12.26 30.82
C TYR A 110 -18.59 -13.37 30.31
N TYR A 111 -18.19 -14.60 30.58
CA TYR A 111 -18.91 -15.81 30.22
C TYR A 111 -18.95 -16.78 31.41
N ALA A 112 -19.98 -17.61 31.45
CA ALA A 112 -20.08 -18.69 32.43
C ALA A 112 -20.40 -20.03 31.75
N SER A 113 -19.97 -21.12 32.37
CA SER A 113 -20.35 -22.48 32.00
C SER A 113 -20.54 -23.35 33.25
N SER A 114 -21.38 -24.37 33.12
CA SER A 114 -21.53 -25.44 34.11
C SER A 114 -20.65 -26.65 33.83
N ASP A 115 -20.21 -26.84 32.58
CA ASP A 115 -19.54 -28.06 32.09
C ASP A 115 -18.11 -27.84 31.58
N GLY A 116 -17.73 -26.58 31.30
CA GLY A 116 -16.41 -26.22 30.77
C GLY A 116 -16.33 -26.22 29.25
N ASP A 117 -17.38 -26.67 28.56
CA ASP A 117 -17.46 -26.74 27.10
C ASP A 117 -18.40 -25.66 26.54
N ASN A 118 -19.57 -25.48 27.16
CA ASN A 118 -20.63 -24.58 26.70
C ASN A 118 -20.62 -23.28 27.48
N TYR A 119 -19.83 -22.30 27.00
CA TYR A 119 -19.80 -20.95 27.57
C TYR A 119 -20.95 -20.10 27.05
N VAL A 120 -21.70 -19.47 27.95
CA VAL A 120 -22.71 -18.47 27.60
C VAL A 120 -22.21 -17.07 27.94
N PHE A 121 -22.42 -16.12 27.03
CA PHE A 121 -22.10 -14.70 27.25
C PHE A 121 -23.05 -14.11 28.30
N LEU A 122 -22.48 -13.51 29.36
CA LEU A 122 -23.22 -12.88 30.44
C LEU A 122 -23.41 -11.38 30.21
N GLY A 123 -22.41 -10.73 29.65
CA GLY A 123 -22.35 -9.29 29.46
C GLY A 123 -20.91 -8.78 29.32
N LYS A 124 -20.78 -7.50 28.97
CA LYS A 124 -19.51 -6.78 28.94
C LYS A 124 -19.51 -5.71 30.03
N ALA A 125 -18.36 -5.50 30.66
CA ALA A 125 -18.13 -4.41 31.58
C ALA A 125 -17.22 -3.36 30.94
N GLU A 126 -17.52 -2.10 31.19
CA GLU A 126 -16.65 -0.97 30.89
C GLU A 126 -15.86 -0.58 32.15
N ALA A 127 -14.84 0.23 31.99
CA ALA A 127 -14.09 0.79 33.12
C ALA A 127 -15.00 1.67 34.00
N ASP A 128 -14.82 1.56 35.32
CA ASP A 128 -15.47 2.39 36.33
C ASP A 128 -15.18 3.90 36.19
N ALA A 129 -14.04 4.24 35.60
CA ALA A 129 -13.72 5.60 35.17
C ALA A 129 -13.40 5.63 33.66
N PRO A 130 -13.87 6.64 32.91
CA PRO A 130 -13.74 6.68 31.46
C PRO A 130 -12.27 6.64 30.99
N LEU A 131 -12.04 6.03 29.83
CA LEU A 131 -10.68 5.79 29.32
C LEU A 131 -9.99 7.02 28.73
N TYR A 132 -10.75 8.09 28.44
CA TYR A 132 -10.17 9.40 28.12
C TYR A 132 -9.61 10.15 29.34
N PHE A 133 -9.70 9.54 30.54
CA PHE A 133 -9.29 10.13 31.80
C PHE A 133 -8.37 9.20 32.60
N GLU A 134 -7.20 9.70 33.00
CA GLU A 134 -6.31 9.06 33.96
C GLU A 134 -5.95 10.02 35.11
N ASN A 135 -6.07 9.57 36.36
CA ASN A 135 -5.75 10.38 37.54
C ASN A 135 -4.33 10.07 38.02
N VAL A 136 -3.36 10.63 37.31
CA VAL A 136 -1.92 10.37 37.50
C VAL A 136 -1.13 11.66 37.49
N LYS A 137 0.03 11.67 38.15
CA LYS A 137 0.91 12.84 38.22
C LYS A 137 1.54 13.11 36.85
N PRO A 138 1.65 14.39 36.44
CA PRO A 138 2.27 14.74 35.17
C PRO A 138 3.79 14.62 35.25
N GLY A 139 4.42 14.15 34.17
CA GLY A 139 5.88 14.10 34.03
C GLY A 139 6.49 12.69 34.15
N PRO A 140 7.65 12.46 33.53
CA PRO A 140 8.22 11.12 33.33
C PRO A 140 8.86 10.51 34.59
N ASP A 141 9.12 11.30 35.63
CA ASP A 141 9.73 10.83 36.89
C ASP A 141 8.70 10.17 37.83
N HIS A 142 7.41 10.31 37.52
CA HIS A 142 6.32 9.73 38.29
C HIS A 142 5.94 8.35 37.76
N LYS A 143 5.67 7.42 38.68
CA LYS A 143 5.35 6.03 38.36
C LYS A 143 3.97 5.58 38.84
N ASP A 144 3.15 6.51 39.32
CA ASP A 144 1.77 6.20 39.64
C ASP A 144 0.97 5.82 38.38
N ILE A 145 -0.05 5.01 38.61
CA ILE A 145 -0.87 4.39 37.58
C ILE A 145 -2.33 4.39 38.04
N HIS A 146 -3.25 4.70 37.14
CA HIS A 146 -4.67 4.74 37.48
C HIS A 146 -5.27 3.34 37.35
N LEU A 147 -5.71 2.74 38.46
CA LEU A 147 -6.45 1.48 38.42
C LEU A 147 -7.88 1.71 37.89
N LYS A 148 -8.27 0.92 36.90
CA LYS A 148 -9.61 0.85 36.30
C LYS A 148 -10.24 -0.51 36.62
N LYS A 149 -11.41 -0.52 37.25
CA LYS A 149 -12.14 -1.76 37.54
C LYS A 149 -13.24 -2.02 36.51
N TYR A 150 -13.33 -3.27 36.05
CA TYR A 150 -14.32 -3.72 35.07
C TYR A 150 -15.32 -4.65 35.74
N ARG A 151 -16.39 -4.08 36.30
CA ARG A 151 -17.35 -4.81 37.16
C ARG A 151 -18.62 -5.20 36.40
N LEU A 152 -19.03 -6.46 36.52
CA LEU A 152 -20.31 -6.98 36.04
C LEU A 152 -21.09 -7.59 37.21
N ASP A 153 -22.14 -6.91 37.65
CA ASP A 153 -23.03 -7.32 38.76
C ASP A 153 -24.47 -7.61 38.31
N LYS A 154 -24.70 -7.61 36.99
CA LYS A 154 -26.00 -7.85 36.35
C LYS A 154 -25.85 -8.75 35.13
N VAL A 155 -26.93 -9.47 34.80
CA VAL A 155 -27.08 -10.21 33.55
C VAL A 155 -28.33 -9.68 32.85
N GLY A 156 -28.12 -8.97 31.72
CA GLY A 156 -29.17 -8.15 31.14
C GLY A 156 -29.56 -7.01 32.08
N THR A 157 -30.82 -6.95 32.51
CA THR A 157 -31.32 -5.93 33.46
C THR A 157 -31.35 -6.40 34.91
N GLU A 158 -31.17 -7.70 35.15
CA GLU A 158 -31.37 -8.32 36.47
C GLU A 158 -30.06 -8.39 37.25
N PRO A 159 -30.08 -8.22 38.59
CA PRO A 159 -28.93 -8.52 39.44
C PRO A 159 -28.40 -9.93 39.18
N MET A 160 -27.09 -10.08 39.12
CA MET A 160 -26.46 -11.36 38.85
C MET A 160 -26.66 -12.30 40.05
N ASN A 161 -27.24 -13.46 39.75
CA ASN A 161 -27.42 -14.55 40.69
C ASN A 161 -27.46 -15.87 39.90
N ILE A 162 -26.30 -16.30 39.42
CA ILE A 162 -26.19 -17.40 38.47
C ILE A 162 -25.45 -18.60 39.05
N GLN A 163 -25.70 -19.79 38.51
CA GLN A 163 -25.00 -21.02 38.85
C GLN A 163 -23.87 -21.25 37.84
N ALA A 164 -22.61 -21.24 38.26
CA ALA A 164 -21.49 -21.53 37.37
C ALA A 164 -20.42 -22.37 38.05
N ARG A 165 -19.72 -23.19 37.25
CA ARG A 165 -18.49 -23.87 37.66
C ARG A 165 -17.28 -23.28 36.94
N PHE A 166 -17.46 -22.80 35.72
CA PHE A 166 -16.41 -22.18 34.95
C PHE A 166 -16.77 -20.73 34.67
N ILE A 167 -15.83 -19.83 34.91
CA ILE A 167 -15.93 -18.42 34.53
C ILE A 167 -14.84 -18.15 33.49
N LYS A 168 -15.24 -17.54 32.37
CA LYS A 168 -14.30 -17.10 31.34
C LYS A 168 -14.35 -15.58 31.20
N ILE A 169 -13.18 -14.96 31.28
CA ILE A 169 -12.98 -13.52 31.13
C ILE A 169 -12.20 -13.28 29.83
N SER A 170 -12.75 -12.50 28.91
CA SER A 170 -12.12 -12.19 27.62
C SER A 170 -11.89 -10.70 27.47
N PHE A 171 -10.69 -10.30 27.06
CA PHE A 171 -10.34 -8.91 26.80
C PHE A 171 -9.26 -8.80 25.72
N VAL A 172 -9.18 -7.62 25.11
CA VAL A 172 -8.20 -7.31 24.06
C VAL A 172 -6.99 -6.64 24.70
N VAL A 173 -5.79 -7.09 24.33
CA VAL A 173 -4.51 -6.58 24.80
C VAL A 173 -3.89 -5.75 23.68
N ASP A 174 -3.51 -4.52 24.01
CA ASP A 174 -2.76 -3.66 23.10
C ASP A 174 -1.25 -4.01 23.13
N VAL A 175 -0.41 -3.11 23.66
CA VAL A 175 1.01 -3.37 23.86
C VAL A 175 1.24 -3.93 25.26
N ASN A 176 0.83 -3.17 26.28
CA ASN A 176 1.09 -3.43 27.68
C ASN A 176 -0.23 -3.31 28.45
N CYS A 177 -0.70 -4.40 29.04
CA CYS A 177 -1.94 -4.43 29.80
C CYS A 177 -1.68 -5.00 31.20
N TRP A 178 -1.57 -4.12 32.20
CA TRP A 178 -1.21 -4.47 33.56
C TRP A 178 -2.49 -4.83 34.29
N ALA A 179 -2.63 -6.09 34.68
CA ALA A 179 -3.80 -6.60 35.37
C ALA A 179 -3.54 -6.73 36.86
N ASP A 180 -4.61 -6.53 37.61
CA ASP A 180 -4.74 -6.71 39.05
C ASP A 180 -6.02 -7.50 39.33
N GLU A 181 -6.02 -8.23 40.45
CA GLU A 181 -7.13 -8.99 41.06
C GLU A 181 -8.36 -9.32 40.21
N VAL A 182 -8.62 -10.61 40.03
CA VAL A 182 -9.90 -11.14 39.59
C VAL A 182 -10.74 -11.50 40.80
N GLU A 183 -11.90 -10.88 40.92
CA GLU A 183 -12.88 -11.17 41.97
C GLU A 183 -14.10 -11.87 41.36
N ILE A 184 -14.34 -13.12 41.77
CA ILE A 184 -15.56 -13.88 41.47
C ILE A 184 -16.38 -13.94 42.76
N SER A 185 -17.18 -12.91 43.02
CA SER A 185 -17.92 -12.78 44.27
C SER A 185 -19.18 -13.66 44.26
N GLY A 186 -19.37 -14.47 45.30
CA GLY A 186 -20.51 -15.37 45.39
C GLY A 186 -20.48 -16.34 46.58
N TYR A 187 -21.13 -17.49 46.44
CA TYR A 187 -21.23 -18.52 47.48
C TYR A 187 -20.84 -19.89 46.93
N LYS A 188 -20.08 -20.67 47.73
CA LYS A 188 -19.87 -22.09 47.43
C LYS A 188 -21.22 -22.81 47.42
N GLY A 189 -21.55 -23.47 46.31
CA GLY A 189 -22.82 -24.16 46.15
C GLY A 189 -23.97 -23.25 45.66
N ILE A 190 -25.18 -23.81 45.56
CA ILE A 190 -26.33 -23.12 44.98
C ILE A 190 -27.21 -22.56 46.12
N VAL A 191 -27.32 -21.24 46.21
CA VAL A 191 -28.22 -20.55 47.16
C VAL A 191 -29.60 -20.30 46.53
N ASN A 192 -30.57 -19.87 47.35
CA ASN A 192 -31.93 -19.65 46.88
C ASN A 192 -32.00 -18.56 45.79
N GLY A 193 -32.81 -18.82 44.76
CA GLY A 193 -33.00 -17.91 43.63
C GLY A 193 -31.91 -17.97 42.54
N ALA A 194 -30.77 -18.61 42.78
CA ALA A 194 -29.71 -18.71 41.77
C ALA A 194 -30.17 -19.56 40.58
N GLN A 195 -29.96 -19.07 39.36
CA GLN A 195 -30.41 -19.73 38.12
C GLN A 195 -29.23 -20.16 37.24
N PRO A 196 -29.37 -21.19 36.38
CA PRO A 196 -28.40 -21.43 35.32
C PRO A 196 -28.19 -20.16 34.47
N PRO A 197 -26.97 -19.92 33.97
CA PRO A 197 -26.65 -18.70 33.26
C PRO A 197 -27.40 -18.67 31.93
N LYS A 198 -27.99 -17.52 31.61
CA LYS A 198 -28.76 -17.32 30.39
C LYS A 198 -27.95 -16.49 29.40
N ALA A 199 -27.73 -17.04 28.21
CA ALA A 199 -27.02 -16.36 27.13
C ALA A 199 -27.66 -15.00 26.81
N GLN A 200 -26.83 -13.96 26.81
CA GLN A 200 -27.15 -12.63 26.31
C GLN A 200 -26.70 -12.49 24.85
N LEU A 201 -27.27 -11.51 24.15
CA LEU A 201 -26.76 -11.10 22.84
C LEU A 201 -25.51 -10.24 23.04
N ASP A 202 -24.45 -10.51 22.27
CA ASP A 202 -23.32 -9.59 22.10
C ASP A 202 -23.45 -8.91 20.73
N PRO A 203 -24.05 -7.70 20.65
CA PRO A 203 -24.21 -6.99 19.37
C PRO A 203 -22.87 -6.53 18.79
N ASP A 204 -21.84 -6.42 19.62
CA ASP A 204 -20.49 -5.98 19.27
C ASP A 204 -19.51 -7.15 19.31
N ASN A 205 -19.99 -8.40 19.12
CA ASN A 205 -19.12 -9.56 19.05
C ASN A 205 -18.08 -9.33 17.94
N PRO A 206 -16.78 -9.32 18.27
CA PRO A 206 -15.77 -9.07 17.26
C PRO A 206 -15.59 -10.26 16.33
N GLU A 207 -16.08 -11.46 16.66
CA GLU A 207 -15.91 -12.67 15.86
C GLU A 207 -17.08 -12.90 14.89
N VAL A 208 -16.82 -12.68 13.60
CA VAL A 208 -17.74 -12.85 12.47
C VAL A 208 -17.44 -14.12 11.68
N ASN A 209 -16.18 -14.56 11.66
CA ASN A 209 -15.70 -15.81 11.06
C ASN A 209 -16.01 -15.96 9.55
N ARG A 210 -15.97 -14.85 8.81
CA ARG A 210 -16.04 -14.81 7.35
C ARG A 210 -15.54 -13.47 6.83
N PHE A 211 -15.10 -13.43 5.58
CA PHE A 211 -14.87 -12.19 4.88
C PHE A 211 -16.19 -11.42 4.57
N PRO A 212 -16.15 -10.09 4.47
CA PRO A 212 -17.22 -9.32 3.85
C PRO A 212 -17.12 -9.44 2.32
N ALA A 213 -18.23 -9.77 1.65
CA ALA A 213 -18.20 -9.97 0.19
C ALA A 213 -17.80 -8.66 -0.54
N PRO A 214 -17.00 -8.72 -1.62
CA PRO A 214 -16.65 -7.55 -2.42
C PRO A 214 -17.90 -6.85 -2.95
N GLY A 215 -17.89 -5.52 -2.98
CA GLY A 215 -19.01 -4.71 -3.45
C GLY A 215 -20.26 -4.76 -2.56
N SER A 216 -20.21 -5.40 -1.37
CA SER A 216 -21.33 -5.44 -0.44
C SER A 216 -21.41 -4.18 0.43
N LYS A 217 -22.55 -3.95 1.08
CA LYS A 217 -22.69 -2.85 2.05
C LYS A 217 -21.76 -3.00 3.26
N GLU A 218 -21.47 -4.23 3.68
CA GLU A 218 -20.50 -4.52 4.76
C GLU A 218 -19.07 -4.16 4.35
N ALA A 219 -18.74 -4.28 3.07
CA ALA A 219 -17.48 -3.82 2.48
C ALA A 219 -17.50 -2.31 2.13
N ALA A 220 -18.49 -1.54 2.61
CA ALA A 220 -18.73 -0.16 2.18
C ALA A 220 -18.75 -0.01 0.64
N TYR A 221 -19.29 -1.03 -0.06
CA TYR A 221 -19.30 -1.18 -1.53
C TYR A 221 -17.94 -1.26 -2.22
N MET A 222 -16.83 -1.36 -1.47
CA MET A 222 -15.49 -1.51 -2.05
C MET A 222 -15.33 -2.90 -2.66
N SER A 223 -14.61 -3.00 -3.77
CA SER A 223 -14.10 -4.28 -4.31
C SER A 223 -12.57 -4.22 -4.36
N ASP A 224 -12.03 -3.16 -4.96
CA ASP A 224 -10.59 -2.91 -4.96
C ASP A 224 -10.36 -1.40 -4.82
N GLN A 225 -9.69 -1.00 -3.75
CA GLN A 225 -9.49 0.41 -3.42
C GLN A 225 -8.01 0.77 -3.49
N PHE A 226 -7.67 1.74 -4.32
CA PHE A 226 -6.30 2.27 -4.39
C PHE A 226 -6.08 3.28 -3.28
N LEU A 227 -5.12 3.01 -2.40
CA LEU A 227 -4.64 3.99 -1.43
C LEU A 227 -3.77 5.01 -2.18
N PHE A 228 -4.16 6.27 -2.08
CA PHE A 228 -3.68 7.42 -2.83
C PHE A 228 -2.94 8.38 -1.88
N PRO A 229 -1.60 8.28 -1.79
CA PRO A 229 -0.82 9.15 -0.92
C PRO A 229 -0.82 10.58 -1.47
N THR A 230 -1.29 11.54 -0.68
CA THR A 230 -1.40 12.95 -1.08
C THR A 230 -1.08 13.91 0.07
N GLY A 231 -0.87 15.18 -0.27
CA GLY A 231 -0.46 16.25 0.64
C GLY A 231 0.74 17.01 0.12
N ALA A 232 0.88 18.27 0.56
CA ALA A 232 2.06 19.08 0.25
C ALA A 232 3.33 18.38 0.74
N TYR A 233 4.31 18.21 -0.14
CA TYR A 233 5.54 17.47 0.12
C TYR A 233 6.76 18.25 -0.38
N LYS A 234 7.94 17.96 0.18
CA LYS A 234 9.19 18.65 -0.17
C LYS A 234 9.54 18.57 -1.66
N ASP A 235 9.18 17.45 -2.29
CA ASP A 235 9.27 17.23 -3.72
C ASP A 235 7.83 17.13 -4.28
N PRO A 236 7.31 18.23 -4.86
CA PRO A 236 5.96 18.25 -5.38
C PRO A 236 5.72 17.19 -6.46
N GLU A 237 6.74 16.75 -7.22
CA GLU A 237 6.54 15.74 -8.26
C GLU A 237 6.09 14.38 -7.70
N ILE A 238 6.36 14.09 -6.43
CA ILE A 238 5.93 12.84 -5.80
C ILE A 238 4.43 12.88 -5.56
N THR A 239 3.91 13.90 -4.86
CA THR A 239 2.51 13.94 -4.42
C THR A 239 1.60 14.81 -5.28
N ASN A 240 2.13 15.46 -6.32
CA ASN A 240 1.34 16.19 -7.29
C ASN A 240 0.77 15.24 -8.35
N TRP A 241 -0.50 14.90 -8.17
CA TRP A 241 -1.24 13.98 -9.02
C TRP A 241 -1.86 14.73 -10.19
N THR A 242 -1.18 14.69 -11.34
CA THR A 242 -1.72 15.21 -12.60
C THR A 242 -2.69 14.20 -13.22
N LYS A 243 -3.47 14.66 -14.20
CA LYS A 243 -4.41 13.80 -14.95
C LYS A 243 -3.72 12.55 -15.52
N GLU A 244 -2.51 12.67 -16.05
CA GLU A 244 -1.75 11.57 -16.67
C GLU A 244 -1.31 10.53 -15.64
N LYS A 245 -0.89 10.97 -14.44
CA LYS A 245 -0.58 10.07 -13.33
C LYS A 245 -1.85 9.32 -12.89
N VAL A 246 -2.97 10.04 -12.76
CA VAL A 246 -4.24 9.45 -12.33
C VAL A 246 -4.81 8.48 -13.37
N LEU A 247 -4.67 8.75 -14.68
CA LEU A 247 -5.07 7.80 -15.73
C LEU A 247 -4.34 6.46 -15.60
N SER A 248 -3.09 6.46 -15.13
CA SER A 248 -2.31 5.24 -14.88
C SER A 248 -2.85 4.43 -13.68
N VAL A 249 -3.61 5.07 -12.79
CA VAL A 249 -4.28 4.42 -11.65
C VAL A 249 -5.67 3.95 -12.05
N LEU A 250 -6.47 4.81 -12.69
CA LEU A 250 -7.87 4.51 -13.01
C LEU A 250 -8.03 3.54 -14.19
N GLY A 251 -7.11 3.58 -15.17
CA GLY A 251 -7.20 2.80 -16.39
C GLY A 251 -6.05 1.83 -16.55
N TYR A 252 -6.31 0.68 -17.17
CA TYR A 252 -5.29 -0.26 -17.61
C TYR A 252 -4.78 0.10 -19.02
N GLN A 253 -3.49 0.38 -19.13
CA GLN A 253 -2.81 0.73 -20.38
C GLN A 253 -2.08 -0.50 -20.98
N ASP A 254 -2.43 -0.89 -22.20
CA ASP A 254 -1.75 -1.97 -22.92
C ASP A 254 -0.31 -1.57 -23.35
N LEU A 255 0.46 -2.50 -23.92
CA LEU A 255 1.82 -2.22 -24.42
C LEU A 255 1.85 -1.18 -25.55
N LYS A 256 0.76 -1.01 -26.29
CA LYS A 256 0.63 -0.02 -27.37
C LYS A 256 0.29 1.38 -26.85
N GLY A 257 0.01 1.52 -25.56
CA GLY A 257 -0.34 2.78 -24.91
C GLY A 257 -1.84 3.08 -24.93
N ASN A 258 -2.69 2.12 -25.27
CA ASN A 258 -4.15 2.31 -25.26
C ASN A 258 -4.72 1.97 -23.88
N TYR A 259 -5.65 2.78 -23.40
CA TYR A 259 -6.48 2.38 -22.27
C TYR A 259 -7.53 1.38 -22.75
N THR A 260 -7.55 0.19 -22.13
CA THR A 260 -8.36 -0.95 -22.58
C THR A 260 -9.39 -1.41 -21.55
N ASP A 261 -9.24 -0.99 -20.29
CA ASP A 261 -10.15 -1.32 -19.20
C ASP A 261 -10.00 -0.31 -18.04
N TRP A 262 -10.96 -0.32 -17.13
CA TRP A 262 -10.83 0.30 -15.80
C TRP A 262 -9.95 -0.57 -14.91
N LEU A 263 -9.00 0.01 -14.20
CA LEU A 263 -8.19 -0.65 -13.19
C LEU A 263 -8.79 -0.41 -11.79
N PHE A 264 -8.76 0.83 -11.28
CA PHE A 264 -9.41 1.21 -10.03
C PHE A 264 -10.53 2.23 -10.26
N ASP A 265 -11.65 2.10 -9.54
CA ASP A 265 -12.72 3.10 -9.48
C ASP A 265 -13.10 3.50 -8.04
N ASP A 266 -12.31 3.09 -7.05
CA ASP A 266 -12.40 3.50 -5.65
C ASP A 266 -11.04 3.97 -5.13
N ILE A 267 -10.98 5.22 -4.65
CA ILE A 267 -9.76 5.91 -4.27
C ILE A 267 -9.82 6.32 -2.79
N LEU A 268 -8.92 5.76 -1.98
CA LEU A 268 -8.71 6.15 -0.59
C LEU A 268 -7.65 7.23 -0.52
N PHE A 269 -8.01 8.41 -0.05
CA PHE A 269 -7.05 9.46 0.26
C PHE A 269 -6.32 9.10 1.56
N THR A 270 -4.99 9.20 1.55
CA THR A 270 -4.20 9.16 2.77
C THR A 270 -3.16 10.27 2.76
N THR A 271 -2.87 10.84 3.92
CA THR A 271 -1.82 11.85 4.06
C THR A 271 -0.46 11.19 3.96
N VAL A 272 0.45 11.73 3.15
CA VAL A 272 1.87 11.34 3.24
C VAL A 272 2.42 11.67 4.63
N ALA A 273 3.28 10.79 5.18
CA ALA A 273 3.80 10.93 6.54
C ALA A 273 4.42 12.31 6.83
N ALA A 274 5.35 12.76 5.97
CA ALA A 274 5.97 14.08 6.06
C ALA A 274 5.21 15.13 5.21
N ILE A 275 3.88 15.17 5.36
CA ILE A 275 3.06 16.25 4.81
C ILE A 275 3.44 17.59 5.45
N ILE A 276 3.57 18.64 4.64
CA ILE A 276 3.86 19.99 5.09
C ILE A 276 2.55 20.66 5.49
N THR A 277 2.46 21.07 6.76
CA THR A 277 1.37 21.86 7.31
C THR A 277 1.93 23.15 7.97
N PRO A 278 1.10 24.19 8.17
CA PRO A 278 1.46 25.39 8.93
C PRO A 278 2.10 25.12 10.31
N SER A 279 1.63 24.09 11.02
CA SER A 279 2.17 23.67 12.33
C SER A 279 3.48 22.88 12.24
N GLY A 280 3.95 22.52 11.05
CA GLY A 280 5.22 21.84 10.84
C GLY A 280 5.18 20.34 11.15
N PHE A 281 6.28 19.82 11.70
CA PHE A 281 6.50 18.39 11.93
C PHE A 281 6.72 18.06 13.40
N ASP A 282 6.31 16.85 13.80
CA ASP A 282 6.64 16.29 15.11
C ASP A 282 8.09 15.81 15.19
N SER A 283 8.50 15.28 16.35
CA SER A 283 9.87 14.79 16.57
C SER A 283 10.27 13.59 15.70
N ASN A 284 9.30 12.89 15.11
CA ASN A 284 9.52 11.77 14.22
C ASN A 284 9.43 12.18 12.73
N GLY A 285 9.18 13.47 12.45
CA GLY A 285 9.05 14.01 11.10
C GLY A 285 7.67 13.84 10.48
N PHE A 286 6.64 13.50 11.25
CA PHE A 286 5.25 13.46 10.75
C PHE A 286 4.63 14.85 10.77
N GLY A 287 3.82 15.17 9.76
CA GLY A 287 3.09 16.43 9.70
C GLY A 287 2.09 16.60 10.85
N ILE A 288 1.97 17.82 11.38
CA ILE A 288 1.11 18.14 12.52
C ILE A 288 -0.22 18.73 12.05
N PHE A 289 -1.34 18.17 12.53
CA PHE A 289 -2.68 18.73 12.36
C PHE A 289 -3.23 19.23 13.70
N ALA A 290 -2.77 20.41 14.12
CA ALA A 290 -3.08 20.99 15.43
C ALA A 290 -4.11 22.12 15.36
N THR A 291 -4.29 22.73 14.20
CA THR A 291 -5.12 23.92 13.99
C THR A 291 -6.01 23.78 12.75
N GLU A 292 -7.10 24.53 12.70
CA GLU A 292 -7.95 24.72 11.53
C GLU A 292 -7.14 25.11 10.28
N ALA A 293 -6.04 25.87 10.42
CA ALA A 293 -5.17 26.23 9.31
C ALA A 293 -4.43 25.02 8.72
N ASP A 294 -4.10 24.01 9.53
CA ASP A 294 -3.47 22.78 9.06
C ASP A 294 -4.43 21.96 8.19
N TYR A 295 -5.68 21.83 8.65
CA TYR A 295 -6.72 21.15 7.89
C TYR A 295 -7.05 21.92 6.60
N ASN A 296 -7.22 23.23 6.67
CA ASN A 296 -7.46 24.05 5.48
C ASN A 296 -6.31 23.97 4.47
N SER A 297 -5.05 24.00 4.91
CA SER A 297 -3.89 23.82 4.01
C SER A 297 -3.90 22.47 3.31
N TYR A 298 -4.34 21.40 3.97
CA TYR A 298 -4.50 20.09 3.34
C TYR A 298 -5.66 20.08 2.33
N LEU A 299 -6.81 20.67 2.68
CA LEU A 299 -7.95 20.77 1.78
C LEU A 299 -7.63 21.65 0.55
N ASP A 300 -6.91 22.75 0.73
CA ASP A 300 -6.46 23.62 -0.37
C ASP A 300 -5.57 22.87 -1.37
N PHE A 301 -4.78 21.91 -0.88
CA PHE A 301 -3.99 21.04 -1.75
C PHE A 301 -4.87 20.02 -2.48
N VAL A 302 -5.75 19.31 -1.76
CA VAL A 302 -6.56 18.21 -2.30
C VAL A 302 -7.64 18.67 -3.30
N PHE A 303 -8.20 19.87 -3.12
CA PHE A 303 -9.27 20.41 -3.96
C PHE A 303 -8.79 21.20 -5.19
N GLN A 304 -7.49 21.13 -5.53
CA GLN A 304 -6.96 21.78 -6.74
C GLN A 304 -7.68 21.31 -8.02
N GLU A 305 -7.86 22.23 -8.99
CA GLU A 305 -8.64 21.97 -10.22
C GLU A 305 -7.84 21.20 -11.29
N GLU A 306 -6.54 21.42 -11.39
CA GLU A 306 -5.67 20.80 -12.39
C GLU A 306 -4.99 19.51 -11.90
N THR A 307 -5.04 19.26 -10.59
CA THR A 307 -4.32 18.18 -9.90
C THR A 307 -5.25 17.53 -8.87
N GLN A 308 -4.82 16.48 -8.18
CA GLN A 308 -5.58 15.84 -7.08
C GLN A 308 -7.03 15.50 -7.50
N LEU A 309 -8.06 15.95 -6.78
CA LEU A 309 -9.47 15.68 -7.14
C LEU A 309 -9.86 16.21 -8.52
N GLY A 310 -9.37 17.38 -8.92
CA GLY A 310 -9.61 17.92 -10.27
C GLY A 310 -9.03 17.02 -11.35
N ALA A 311 -7.82 16.49 -11.13
CA ALA A 311 -7.20 15.51 -12.02
C ALA A 311 -7.96 14.17 -12.05
N ILE A 312 -8.45 13.66 -10.92
CA ILE A 312 -9.26 12.44 -10.88
C ILE A 312 -10.56 12.64 -11.67
N ASN A 313 -11.24 13.78 -11.49
CA ASN A 313 -12.47 14.06 -12.23
C ASN A 313 -12.23 14.13 -13.74
N LYS A 314 -11.14 14.79 -14.17
CA LYS A 314 -10.76 14.88 -15.60
C LYS A 314 -10.36 13.52 -16.18
N ALA A 315 -9.53 12.77 -15.47
CA ALA A 315 -9.06 11.44 -15.89
C ALA A 315 -10.23 10.45 -16.00
N ALA A 316 -11.15 10.44 -15.04
CA ALA A 316 -12.35 9.59 -15.09
C ALA A 316 -13.24 9.93 -16.29
N GLY A 317 -13.44 11.22 -16.60
CA GLY A 317 -14.19 11.66 -17.77
C GLY A 317 -13.54 11.24 -19.09
N GLU A 318 -12.22 11.38 -19.19
CA GLU A 318 -11.45 10.93 -20.36
C GLU A 318 -11.52 9.40 -20.53
N LEU A 319 -11.36 8.65 -19.45
CA LEU A 319 -11.43 7.18 -19.49
C LEU A 319 -12.84 6.69 -19.86
N ASN A 320 -13.88 7.34 -19.34
CA ASN A 320 -15.27 7.09 -19.75
C ASN A 320 -15.46 7.31 -21.26
N ALA A 321 -14.93 8.40 -21.81
CA ALA A 321 -15.02 8.69 -23.24
C ALA A 321 -14.24 7.66 -24.09
N LEU A 322 -13.05 7.24 -23.64
CA LEU A 322 -12.23 6.25 -24.34
C LEU A 322 -12.85 4.85 -24.34
N LEU A 323 -13.42 4.42 -23.20
CA LEU A 323 -13.97 3.08 -23.02
C LEU A 323 -15.46 2.97 -23.32
N GLY A 324 -16.15 4.09 -23.57
CA GLY A 324 -17.60 4.12 -23.78
C GLY A 324 -18.39 3.76 -22.51
N THR A 325 -17.91 4.20 -21.35
CA THR A 325 -18.54 3.95 -20.04
C THR A 325 -19.08 5.24 -19.40
N ASP A 326 -19.83 5.11 -18.32
CA ASP A 326 -20.32 6.23 -17.48
C ASP A 326 -20.11 5.91 -15.99
N LYS A 327 -18.89 5.49 -15.64
CA LYS A 327 -18.51 5.15 -14.27
C LYS A 327 -18.19 6.41 -13.47
N LYS A 328 -18.58 6.42 -12.20
CA LYS A 328 -18.11 7.41 -11.21
C LYS A 328 -17.03 6.81 -10.33
N VAL A 329 -15.97 7.57 -10.11
CA VAL A 329 -14.91 7.21 -9.17
C VAL A 329 -15.36 7.57 -7.76
N ARG A 330 -15.29 6.60 -6.86
CA ARG A 330 -15.62 6.78 -5.44
C ARG A 330 -14.44 7.36 -4.69
N ILE A 331 -14.73 8.33 -3.83
CA ILE A 331 -13.75 9.01 -2.99
C ILE A 331 -14.00 8.61 -1.53
N ASN A 332 -12.98 7.98 -0.94
CA ASN A 332 -12.89 7.70 0.47
C ASN A 332 -11.90 8.70 1.11
N PHE A 333 -12.44 9.72 1.76
CA PHE A 333 -11.68 10.93 2.12
C PHE A 333 -10.95 10.78 3.47
N ALA A 334 -9.69 11.20 3.55
CA ALA A 334 -8.88 11.08 4.75
C ALA A 334 -9.42 11.94 5.91
N ILE A 335 -9.36 11.41 7.13
CA ILE A 335 -9.44 12.16 8.38
C ILE A 335 -8.06 12.10 9.03
N PRO A 336 -7.24 13.17 8.91
CA PRO A 336 -5.91 13.22 9.51
C PRO A 336 -5.92 13.08 11.03
N LYS A 337 -4.77 12.68 11.60
CA LYS A 337 -4.59 12.58 13.06
C LYS A 337 -4.70 13.96 13.71
N LEU A 338 -5.70 14.15 14.57
CA LEU A 338 -5.83 15.37 15.36
C LEU A 338 -4.75 15.48 16.45
N THR A 339 -3.96 16.55 16.40
CA THR A 339 -3.01 16.91 17.47
C THR A 339 -3.68 17.91 18.42
N ALA A 340 -3.68 17.61 19.72
CA ALA A 340 -4.27 18.51 20.70
C ALA A 340 -3.49 19.84 20.81
N SER A 341 -4.21 20.96 20.75
CA SER A 341 -3.67 22.32 20.82
C SER A 341 -4.53 23.20 21.73
N SER A 342 -3.95 24.30 22.22
CA SER A 342 -4.68 25.30 23.01
C SER A 342 -5.53 26.25 22.17
N ASP A 343 -5.23 26.32 20.87
CA ASP A 343 -5.97 27.14 19.90
C ASP A 343 -6.10 26.35 18.61
N PHE A 344 -7.19 25.57 18.50
CA PHE A 344 -7.52 24.90 17.25
C PHE A 344 -7.98 25.90 16.20
N GLY A 345 -8.86 26.83 16.56
CA GLY A 345 -9.50 27.74 15.61
C GLY A 345 -10.87 28.21 16.08
N ASP A 346 -11.55 28.97 15.23
CA ASP A 346 -12.91 29.48 15.46
C ASP A 346 -13.91 28.72 14.58
N ILE A 347 -14.19 27.48 14.98
CA ILE A 347 -15.08 26.58 14.22
C ILE A 347 -16.56 26.98 14.29
N TYR A 348 -16.91 27.94 15.14
CA TYR A 348 -18.29 28.42 15.32
C TYR A 348 -18.54 29.78 14.63
N GLY A 349 -17.48 30.45 14.17
CA GLY A 349 -17.55 31.76 13.52
C GLY A 349 -17.99 32.90 14.45
N ASP A 350 -17.80 32.75 15.76
CA ASP A 350 -18.22 33.71 16.79
C ASP A 350 -17.04 34.42 17.48
N GLY A 351 -15.81 34.18 16.99
CA GLY A 351 -14.57 34.72 17.50
C GLY A 351 -13.94 33.91 18.63
N ARG A 352 -14.61 32.87 19.16
CA ARG A 352 -14.07 32.04 20.25
C ARG A 352 -13.11 31.00 19.72
N LYS A 353 -11.93 30.92 20.34
CA LYS A 353 -10.94 29.87 20.07
C LYS A 353 -11.28 28.60 20.83
N VAL A 354 -11.21 27.47 20.14
CA VAL A 354 -11.47 26.14 20.70
C VAL A 354 -10.16 25.52 21.18
N SER A 355 -10.02 25.28 22.49
CA SER A 355 -8.94 24.46 23.03
C SER A 355 -9.31 22.97 23.00
N LEU A 356 -8.32 22.12 22.71
CA LEU A 356 -8.40 20.67 22.71
C LEU A 356 -7.64 20.02 23.87
N LYS A 357 -7.12 20.83 24.79
CA LYS A 357 -6.26 20.41 25.90
C LYS A 357 -7.00 20.50 27.22
N PRO A 358 -7.02 19.44 28.05
CA PRO A 358 -7.69 19.46 29.34
C PRO A 358 -7.25 20.62 30.24
N GLU A 359 -5.95 20.92 30.29
CA GLU A 359 -5.39 21.95 31.18
C GLU A 359 -5.94 23.37 30.94
N ASP A 360 -6.46 23.66 29.74
CA ASP A 360 -7.01 24.97 29.39
C ASP A 360 -8.43 25.20 29.93
N PHE A 361 -9.03 24.20 30.58
CA PHE A 361 -10.37 24.28 31.18
C PHE A 361 -10.34 24.48 32.70
N ALA A 362 -9.18 24.76 33.29
CA ALA A 362 -9.03 24.92 34.74
C ALA A 362 -9.98 25.98 35.34
N ASP A 363 -10.21 27.08 34.63
CA ASP A 363 -11.09 28.16 35.06
C ASP A 363 -12.60 27.82 34.92
N GLN A 364 -12.93 26.70 34.30
CA GLN A 364 -14.32 26.24 34.07
C GLN A 364 -14.77 25.18 35.08
N VAL A 365 -13.90 24.78 36.01
CA VAL A 365 -14.19 23.80 37.05
C VAL A 365 -13.97 24.39 38.44
N SER A 366 -14.63 23.82 39.46
CA SER A 366 -14.56 24.35 40.82
C SER A 366 -13.23 24.11 41.52
N ASP A 367 -12.58 22.98 41.23
CA ASP A 367 -11.28 22.57 41.77
C ASP A 367 -10.55 21.73 40.71
N SER A 368 -9.60 22.34 40.00
CA SER A 368 -8.85 21.72 38.90
C SER A 368 -7.84 20.66 39.35
N ASP A 369 -7.49 20.60 40.65
CA ASP A 369 -6.58 19.59 41.18
C ASP A 369 -7.32 18.33 41.65
N SER A 370 -8.62 18.45 41.96
CA SER A 370 -9.48 17.31 42.29
C SER A 370 -9.66 16.35 41.12
N GLU A 371 -9.88 15.06 41.43
CA GLU A 371 -10.16 14.03 40.41
C GLU A 371 -11.39 14.38 39.57
N ALA A 372 -12.46 14.86 40.21
CA ALA A 372 -13.67 15.28 39.53
C ALA A 372 -13.43 16.48 38.58
N GLY A 373 -12.63 17.46 38.99
CA GLY A 373 -12.27 18.60 38.15
C GLY A 373 -11.43 18.18 36.95
N LYS A 374 -10.41 17.34 37.15
CA LYS A 374 -9.58 16.81 36.04
C LYS A 374 -10.40 15.99 35.05
N MET A 375 -11.34 15.18 35.55
CA MET A 375 -12.22 14.40 34.70
C MET A 375 -13.16 15.29 33.87
N GLU A 376 -13.72 16.35 34.46
CA GLU A 376 -14.57 17.29 33.73
C GLU A 376 -13.78 18.09 32.68
N MET A 377 -12.56 18.54 33.01
CA MET A 377 -11.65 19.17 32.05
C MET A 377 -11.33 18.24 30.87
N ALA A 378 -11.04 16.96 31.14
CA ALA A 378 -10.82 15.95 30.10
C ALA A 378 -12.07 15.75 29.21
N ARG A 379 -13.27 15.74 29.81
CA ARG A 379 -14.54 15.65 29.09
C ARG A 379 -14.77 16.86 28.18
N LEU A 380 -14.51 18.07 28.66
CA LEU A 380 -14.63 19.31 27.89
C LEU A 380 -13.68 19.32 26.68
N ALA A 381 -12.41 18.93 26.90
CA ALA A 381 -11.43 18.78 25.82
C ALA A 381 -11.87 17.73 24.79
N LEU A 382 -12.39 16.58 25.23
CA LEU A 382 -12.92 15.53 24.35
C LEU A 382 -14.08 16.04 23.46
N GLU A 383 -15.03 16.78 24.04
CA GLU A 383 -16.15 17.33 23.26
C GLU A 383 -15.67 18.36 22.21
N ASN A 384 -14.65 19.15 22.53
CA ASN A 384 -14.02 20.04 21.56
C ASN A 384 -13.25 19.28 20.46
N LYS A 385 -12.57 18.18 20.78
CA LYS A 385 -11.95 17.28 19.78
C LYS A 385 -13.00 16.72 18.81
N LYS A 386 -14.14 16.25 19.33
CA LYS A 386 -15.28 15.79 18.49
C LYS A 386 -15.83 16.93 17.62
N ALA A 387 -15.96 18.13 18.16
CA ALA A 387 -16.43 19.29 17.41
C ALA A 387 -15.47 19.68 16.26
N ALA A 388 -14.17 19.66 16.50
CA ALA A 388 -13.15 19.92 15.49
C ALA A 388 -13.22 18.93 14.32
N ILE A 389 -13.36 17.63 14.59
CA ILE A 389 -13.51 16.62 13.52
C ILE A 389 -14.83 16.79 12.76
N ARG A 390 -15.94 17.12 13.43
CA ARG A 390 -17.21 17.42 12.75
C ARG A 390 -17.11 18.61 11.81
N TRP A 391 -16.50 19.70 12.26
CA TRP A 391 -16.24 20.88 11.44
C TRP A 391 -15.41 20.53 10.20
N TYR A 392 -14.37 19.72 10.36
CA TYR A 392 -13.54 19.28 9.23
C TYR A 392 -14.34 18.47 8.19
N ILE A 393 -15.16 17.53 8.65
CA ILE A 393 -16.03 16.73 7.78
C ILE A 393 -17.01 17.64 7.02
N ASP A 394 -17.62 18.61 7.70
CA ASP A 394 -18.54 19.58 7.09
C ASP A 394 -17.86 20.43 6.02
N GLU A 395 -16.63 20.87 6.26
CA GLU A 395 -15.86 21.65 5.29
C GLU A 395 -15.47 20.82 4.06
N VAL A 396 -15.13 19.54 4.23
CA VAL A 396 -14.92 18.61 3.10
C VAL A 396 -16.18 18.49 2.24
N GLU A 397 -17.34 18.26 2.86
CA GLU A 397 -18.61 18.14 2.14
C GLU A 397 -18.97 19.40 1.38
N LYS A 398 -18.82 20.57 2.03
CA LYS A 398 -19.08 21.87 1.42
C LYS A 398 -18.20 22.09 0.19
N ARG A 399 -16.87 21.92 0.31
CA ARG A 399 -15.93 22.10 -0.80
C ARG A 399 -16.19 21.11 -1.94
N PHE A 400 -16.54 19.86 -1.62
CA PHE A 400 -16.89 18.85 -2.62
C PHE A 400 -18.17 19.20 -3.39
N ALA A 401 -19.19 19.71 -2.70
CA ALA A 401 -20.41 20.19 -3.32
C ALA A 401 -20.16 21.43 -4.20
N GLU A 402 -19.36 22.40 -3.72
CA GLU A 402 -19.00 23.61 -4.45
C GLU A 402 -18.17 23.33 -5.72
N ALA A 403 -17.28 22.32 -5.68
CA ALA A 403 -16.46 21.93 -6.81
C ALA A 403 -17.26 21.28 -7.96
N GLY A 404 -18.45 20.73 -7.69
CA GLY A 404 -19.38 20.26 -8.73
C GLY A 404 -18.85 19.11 -9.60
N TYR A 405 -18.10 18.17 -9.02
CA TYR A 405 -17.50 17.06 -9.78
C TYR A 405 -18.56 16.14 -10.40
N ASN A 406 -18.54 16.01 -11.74
CA ASN A 406 -19.50 15.18 -12.47
C ASN A 406 -19.14 13.68 -12.45
N ASN A 407 -17.84 13.36 -12.38
CA ASN A 407 -17.33 11.99 -12.49
C ASN A 407 -16.97 11.37 -11.13
N LEU A 408 -17.17 12.08 -10.02
CA LEU A 408 -16.79 11.63 -8.68
C LEU A 408 -18.00 11.40 -7.78
N THR A 409 -17.82 10.62 -6.71
CA THR A 409 -18.81 10.47 -5.63
C THR A 409 -18.08 10.40 -4.30
N LEU A 410 -18.36 11.35 -3.40
CA LEU A 410 -17.97 11.28 -2.00
C LEU A 410 -19.02 10.47 -1.23
N ASN A 411 -18.63 9.31 -0.70
CA ASN A 411 -19.53 8.49 0.13
C ASN A 411 -18.85 7.76 1.29
N SER A 412 -17.56 8.01 1.52
CA SER A 412 -16.78 7.35 2.56
C SER A 412 -15.72 8.27 3.15
N TYR A 413 -15.37 8.03 4.41
CA TYR A 413 -14.24 8.63 5.09
C TYR A 413 -13.32 7.56 5.68
N TYR A 414 -12.03 7.86 5.69
CA TYR A 414 -10.96 6.99 6.16
C TYR A 414 -10.29 7.59 7.40
N TRP A 415 -10.18 6.82 8.48
CA TRP A 415 -9.43 7.24 9.67
C TRP A 415 -7.94 6.96 9.50
N VAL A 416 -7.13 8.01 9.30
CA VAL A 416 -5.70 7.88 8.97
C VAL A 416 -4.87 7.20 10.07
N PRO A 417 -5.07 7.44 11.38
CA PRO A 417 -4.31 6.73 12.41
C PRO A 417 -4.53 5.21 12.35
N GLU A 418 -3.52 4.47 11.88
CA GLU A 418 -3.55 2.99 11.69
C GLU A 418 -3.45 2.19 13.01
N LYS A 419 -3.37 2.90 14.13
CA LYS A 419 -3.46 2.38 15.49
C LYS A 419 -4.05 3.42 16.42
N ILE A 420 -4.44 2.97 17.60
CA ILE A 420 -4.99 3.80 18.67
C ILE A 420 -3.79 4.25 19.53
N PHE A 421 -3.59 5.56 19.66
CA PHE A 421 -2.40 6.11 20.35
C PHE A 421 -2.70 6.49 21.79
N ASP A 422 -3.91 6.99 22.03
CA ASP A 422 -4.42 7.37 23.32
C ASP A 422 -5.76 6.65 23.53
N THR A 423 -6.01 6.11 24.72
CA THR A 423 -7.32 5.53 25.03
C THR A 423 -8.45 6.57 24.99
N GLY A 424 -8.13 7.87 25.02
CA GLY A 424 -9.04 8.96 24.69
C GLY A 424 -9.49 9.02 23.22
N ASP A 425 -8.78 8.36 22.29
CA ASP A 425 -9.15 8.31 20.88
C ASP A 425 -10.43 7.48 20.65
N PHE A 426 -10.75 6.50 21.52
CA PHE A 426 -11.93 5.65 21.38
C PHE A 426 -13.22 6.47 21.24
N GLU A 427 -13.39 7.47 22.09
CA GLU A 427 -14.60 8.30 22.11
C GLU A 427 -14.63 9.33 20.98
N VAL A 428 -13.46 9.78 20.50
CA VAL A 428 -13.38 10.61 19.29
C VAL A 428 -13.80 9.79 18.07
N ILE A 429 -13.28 8.57 17.92
CA ILE A 429 -13.60 7.65 16.82
C ILE A 429 -15.10 7.30 16.82
N ARG A 430 -15.66 6.91 17.97
CA ARG A 430 -17.10 6.63 18.12
C ARG A 430 -17.96 7.84 17.79
N GLY A 431 -17.54 9.03 18.23
CA GLY A 431 -18.19 10.31 17.90
C GLY A 431 -18.21 10.57 16.40
N THR A 432 -17.08 10.35 15.73
CA THR A 432 -16.95 10.45 14.26
C THR A 432 -17.83 9.43 13.54
N ALA A 433 -17.81 8.16 13.96
CA ALA A 433 -18.63 7.11 13.39
C ALA A 433 -20.13 7.44 13.44
N ASN A 434 -20.61 7.91 14.61
CA ASN A 434 -21.99 8.33 14.79
C ASN A 434 -22.36 9.52 13.89
N TYR A 435 -21.45 10.49 13.75
CA TYR A 435 -21.67 11.66 12.89
C TYR A 435 -21.76 11.27 11.41
N LEU A 436 -20.81 10.49 10.91
CA LEU A 436 -20.82 9.99 9.53
C LEU A 436 -22.05 9.14 9.23
N LYS A 437 -22.45 8.27 10.17
CA LYS A 437 -23.69 7.49 10.05
C LYS A 437 -24.93 8.38 9.95
N SER A 438 -25.01 9.47 10.71
CA SER A 438 -26.12 10.43 10.64
C SER A 438 -26.25 11.11 9.27
N LYS A 439 -25.15 11.16 8.52
CA LYS A 439 -25.05 11.71 7.18
C LYS A 439 -25.09 10.66 6.06
N ASN A 440 -25.26 9.38 6.39
CA ASN A 440 -25.21 8.24 5.47
C ASN A 440 -23.85 8.02 4.77
N TYR A 441 -22.74 8.42 5.41
CA TYR A 441 -21.39 8.09 4.97
C TYR A 441 -20.90 6.77 5.56
N PHE A 442 -20.03 6.09 4.82
CA PHE A 442 -19.26 4.99 5.35
C PHE A 442 -18.03 5.49 6.10
N PHE A 443 -17.60 4.71 7.09
CA PHE A 443 -16.39 4.98 7.86
C PHE A 443 -15.46 3.78 7.79
N THR A 444 -14.22 3.98 7.35
CA THR A 444 -13.31 2.89 6.99
C THR A 444 -11.97 3.02 7.71
N TRP A 445 -11.26 1.89 7.85
CA TRP A 445 -9.97 1.84 8.53
C TRP A 445 -9.02 0.79 7.94
N VAL A 446 -7.71 1.02 8.08
CA VAL A 446 -6.65 0.10 7.69
C VAL A 446 -5.75 -0.11 8.93
N PRO A 447 -6.21 -0.87 9.93
CA PRO A 447 -5.44 -1.05 11.14
C PRO A 447 -4.24 -1.98 10.93
N TYR A 448 -3.14 -1.71 11.62
CA TYR A 448 -2.04 -2.66 11.73
C TYR A 448 -2.51 -3.99 12.32
N LEU A 449 -1.92 -5.09 11.83
CA LEU A 449 -2.11 -6.42 12.42
C LEU A 449 -1.65 -6.48 13.88
N GLN A 450 -0.62 -5.70 14.24
CA GLN A 450 -0.19 -5.55 15.64
C GLN A 450 -1.25 -4.78 16.43
N SER A 451 -1.34 -5.01 17.75
CA SER A 451 -2.23 -4.32 18.72
C SER A 451 -3.63 -4.94 18.90
N GLN A 452 -4.45 -4.20 19.64
CA GLN A 452 -5.89 -4.38 19.84
C GLN A 452 -6.75 -4.06 18.59
N SER A 453 -6.20 -3.32 17.64
CA SER A 453 -6.93 -2.70 16.52
C SER A 453 -7.81 -3.66 15.70
N PRO A 454 -7.37 -4.88 15.32
CA PRO A 454 -8.20 -5.81 14.55
C PRO A 454 -9.49 -6.24 15.27
N TYR A 455 -9.50 -6.33 16.60
CA TYR A 455 -10.68 -6.74 17.36
C TYR A 455 -11.62 -5.56 17.67
N LEU A 456 -11.15 -4.31 17.59
CA LEU A 456 -11.92 -3.15 18.06
C LEU A 456 -12.67 -2.40 16.96
N TRP A 457 -12.31 -2.54 15.69
CA TRP A 457 -12.84 -1.66 14.63
C TRP A 457 -14.38 -1.67 14.55
N ARG A 458 -15.02 -2.83 14.68
CA ARG A 458 -16.50 -2.92 14.66
C ARG A 458 -17.12 -2.18 15.85
N GLU A 459 -16.58 -2.41 17.04
CA GLU A 459 -17.06 -1.80 18.28
C GLU A 459 -16.78 -0.28 18.36
N LEU A 460 -15.83 0.21 17.57
CA LEU A 460 -15.57 1.64 17.39
C LEU A 460 -16.49 2.29 16.34
N GLY A 461 -17.26 1.51 15.60
CA GLY A 461 -18.27 1.99 14.66
C GLY A 461 -17.79 2.13 13.21
N PHE A 462 -16.62 1.59 12.86
CA PHE A 462 -16.20 1.51 11.47
C PHE A 462 -17.13 0.57 10.68
N THR A 463 -17.45 0.93 9.45
CA THR A 463 -18.26 0.12 8.52
C THR A 463 -17.44 -1.04 7.96
N ALA A 464 -16.20 -0.79 7.55
CA ALA A 464 -15.31 -1.77 6.95
C ALA A 464 -13.86 -1.52 7.39
N ALA A 465 -13.07 -2.58 7.52
CA ALA A 465 -11.65 -2.49 7.84
C ALA A 465 -10.82 -3.42 6.95
N SER A 466 -9.58 -3.04 6.66
CA SER A 466 -8.59 -3.85 5.94
C SER A 466 -7.34 -4.05 6.80
N ILE A 467 -7.07 -5.26 7.24
CA ILE A 467 -5.96 -5.51 8.17
C ILE A 467 -4.64 -5.45 7.40
N GLN A 468 -3.70 -4.66 7.92
CA GLN A 468 -2.39 -4.43 7.30
C GLN A 468 -1.32 -5.37 7.88
N PRO A 469 -0.76 -6.29 7.07
CA PRO A 469 0.26 -7.25 7.53
C PRO A 469 1.61 -6.61 7.90
N ASN A 470 2.00 -5.50 7.25
CA ASN A 470 3.30 -4.86 7.35
C ASN A 470 4.50 -5.76 6.91
N TYR A 471 4.24 -6.85 6.16
CA TYR A 471 5.27 -7.78 5.68
C TYR A 471 6.24 -7.12 4.70
N ALA A 472 5.75 -6.25 3.81
CA ALA A 472 6.57 -5.54 2.83
C ALA A 472 7.66 -4.65 3.44
N PHE A 473 7.47 -4.24 4.70
CA PHE A 473 8.31 -3.25 5.38
C PHE A 473 9.14 -3.82 6.52
N ASN A 474 8.94 -5.08 6.93
CA ASN A 474 9.56 -5.63 8.14
C ASN A 474 10.22 -6.99 7.91
N LEU A 475 11.03 -7.40 8.87
CA LEU A 475 11.67 -8.72 8.88
C LEU A 475 10.72 -9.77 9.48
N TYR A 476 9.57 -9.97 8.84
CA TYR A 476 8.57 -10.96 9.22
C TYR A 476 8.72 -12.24 8.41
N LYS A 477 8.22 -13.34 8.96
CA LYS A 477 8.10 -14.61 8.25
C LYS A 477 6.90 -14.56 7.30
N LYS A 478 6.95 -15.29 6.19
CA LYS A 478 5.82 -15.33 5.23
C LYS A 478 4.50 -15.76 5.85
N GLY A 479 4.52 -16.60 6.89
CA GLY A 479 3.32 -17.04 7.61
C GLY A 479 2.50 -15.90 8.24
N VAL A 480 3.03 -14.67 8.33
CA VAL A 480 2.26 -13.49 8.75
C VAL A 480 1.13 -13.17 7.77
N LEU A 481 1.26 -13.52 6.49
CA LEU A 481 0.23 -13.29 5.47
C LEU A 481 -1.00 -14.17 5.73
N SER A 482 -0.81 -15.47 5.93
CA SER A 482 -1.88 -16.39 6.36
C SER A 482 -2.48 -15.98 7.72
N ALA A 483 -1.64 -15.61 8.69
CA ALA A 483 -2.11 -15.15 10.00
C ALA A 483 -2.96 -13.87 9.89
N THR A 484 -2.63 -12.98 8.95
CA THR A 484 -3.44 -11.79 8.66
C THR A 484 -4.78 -12.17 8.05
N ALA A 485 -4.80 -13.09 7.09
CA ALA A 485 -6.04 -13.57 6.49
C ALA A 485 -6.95 -14.26 7.52
N ASP A 486 -6.38 -15.07 8.42
CA ASP A 486 -7.10 -15.71 9.50
C ASP A 486 -7.77 -14.70 10.44
N ILE A 487 -7.03 -13.69 10.91
CA ILE A 487 -7.62 -12.67 11.77
C ILE A 487 -8.65 -11.83 11.02
N ALA A 488 -8.40 -11.49 9.76
CA ALA A 488 -9.32 -10.72 8.94
C ALA A 488 -10.65 -11.46 8.76
N ARG A 489 -10.63 -12.76 8.44
CA ARG A 489 -11.84 -13.62 8.45
C ARG A 489 -12.51 -13.64 9.81
N LYS A 490 -11.72 -13.85 10.87
CA LYS A 490 -12.25 -13.91 12.24
C LYS A 490 -13.02 -12.64 12.58
N VAL A 491 -12.49 -11.46 12.26
CA VAL A 491 -13.12 -10.17 12.62
C VAL A 491 -14.03 -9.56 11.55
N GLY A 492 -14.20 -10.25 10.42
CA GLY A 492 -14.98 -9.78 9.29
C GLY A 492 -14.42 -8.54 8.60
N ALA A 493 -13.09 -8.44 8.55
CA ALA A 493 -12.32 -7.42 7.82
C ALA A 493 -11.73 -8.02 6.53
N SER A 494 -11.09 -7.20 5.72
CA SER A 494 -10.28 -7.61 4.57
C SER A 494 -8.78 -7.60 4.87
N VAL A 495 -7.95 -7.74 3.83
CA VAL A 495 -6.48 -7.68 3.90
C VAL A 495 -5.98 -6.54 3.02
N GLU A 496 -4.99 -5.78 3.50
CA GLU A 496 -4.27 -4.81 2.67
C GLU A 496 -3.15 -5.50 1.88
N VAL A 497 -3.00 -5.12 0.60
CA VAL A 497 -1.89 -5.50 -0.27
C VAL A 497 -0.86 -4.38 -0.29
N GLU A 498 0.35 -4.66 0.20
CA GLU A 498 1.41 -3.66 0.34
C GLU A 498 2.55 -3.90 -0.65
N TYR A 499 2.89 -2.87 -1.42
CA TYR A 499 4.05 -2.85 -2.30
C TYR A 499 5.20 -2.07 -1.67
N ASN A 500 6.33 -2.76 -1.56
CA ASN A 500 7.65 -2.13 -1.39
C ASN A 500 8.57 -2.50 -2.56
N ASP A 501 8.47 -3.76 -2.99
CA ASP A 501 9.23 -4.36 -4.07
C ASP A 501 8.44 -5.53 -4.68
N TYR A 502 8.76 -5.90 -5.92
CA TYR A 502 7.99 -6.92 -6.66
C TYR A 502 8.10 -8.32 -6.04
N HIS A 503 9.18 -8.64 -5.32
CA HIS A 503 9.35 -9.92 -4.64
C HIS A 503 8.34 -10.09 -3.51
N THR A 504 8.20 -9.09 -2.65
CA THR A 504 7.22 -9.14 -1.55
C THR A 504 5.81 -9.02 -2.10
N LEU A 505 5.57 -8.19 -3.12
CA LEU A 505 4.25 -8.13 -3.78
C LEU A 505 3.81 -9.50 -4.29
N ALA A 506 4.68 -10.26 -4.95
CA ALA A 506 4.36 -11.61 -5.41
C ALA A 506 3.84 -12.49 -4.25
N GLN A 507 4.41 -12.36 -3.06
CA GLN A 507 3.94 -13.07 -1.87
C GLN A 507 2.53 -12.64 -1.46
N TYR A 508 2.23 -11.33 -1.38
CA TYR A 508 0.86 -10.87 -1.10
C TYR A 508 -0.16 -11.44 -2.09
N LEU A 509 0.15 -11.38 -3.39
CA LEU A 509 -0.78 -11.84 -4.43
C LEU A 509 -0.94 -13.37 -4.43
N ASN A 510 0.14 -14.13 -4.19
CA ASN A 510 0.09 -15.59 -4.08
C ASN A 510 -0.75 -16.06 -2.89
N TYR A 511 -0.56 -15.43 -1.73
CA TYR A 511 -1.34 -15.72 -0.54
C TYR A 511 -2.79 -15.25 -0.70
N GLY A 512 -3.06 -14.20 -1.49
CA GLY A 512 -4.43 -13.84 -1.85
C GLY A 512 -5.21 -14.90 -2.61
N ILE A 513 -4.51 -15.71 -3.43
CA ILE A 513 -5.12 -16.91 -4.02
C ILE A 513 -5.29 -18.00 -2.96
N ALA A 514 -4.23 -18.32 -2.20
CA ALA A 514 -4.23 -19.43 -1.25
C ALA A 514 -5.23 -19.25 -0.09
N GLU A 515 -5.39 -18.02 0.37
CA GLU A 515 -6.24 -17.62 1.49
C GLU A 515 -7.62 -17.10 1.05
N GLY A 516 -7.90 -17.09 -0.26
CA GLY A 516 -9.18 -16.69 -0.86
C GLY A 516 -9.43 -15.18 -0.98
N HIS A 517 -8.61 -14.34 -0.34
CA HIS A 517 -8.88 -12.90 -0.25
C HIS A 517 -8.66 -12.10 -1.56
N MET A 518 -8.22 -12.73 -2.65
CA MET A 518 -8.31 -12.13 -3.99
C MET A 518 -9.77 -11.96 -4.43
N LYS A 519 -10.63 -12.95 -4.12
CA LYS A 519 -12.02 -13.03 -4.61
C LYS A 519 -13.08 -12.86 -3.54
N ASP A 520 -12.78 -13.33 -2.33
CA ASP A 520 -13.79 -13.49 -1.28
C ASP A 520 -14.02 -12.21 -0.47
N THR A 521 -13.18 -11.19 -0.66
CA THR A 521 -13.26 -9.88 0.01
C THR A 521 -12.78 -8.75 -0.87
N PHE A 522 -13.08 -7.52 -0.47
CA PHE A 522 -12.43 -6.34 -1.04
C PHE A 522 -10.96 -6.26 -0.63
N ASN A 523 -10.10 -5.59 -1.40
CA ASN A 523 -8.70 -5.31 -1.02
C ASN A 523 -8.40 -3.81 -1.04
N VAL A 524 -7.53 -3.36 -0.13
CA VAL A 524 -6.93 -2.02 -0.18
C VAL A 524 -5.49 -2.17 -0.64
N TYR A 525 -5.04 -1.33 -1.58
CA TYR A 525 -3.71 -1.44 -2.19
C TYR A 525 -2.84 -0.24 -1.82
N TYR A 526 -1.86 -0.45 -0.94
CA TYR A 526 -0.76 0.47 -0.74
C TYR A 526 0.32 0.21 -1.79
N LEU A 527 0.36 1.00 -2.87
CA LEU A 527 1.33 0.82 -3.96
C LEU A 527 2.46 1.84 -3.95
N ALA A 528 2.67 2.51 -2.82
CA ALA A 528 3.41 3.77 -2.73
C ALA A 528 2.91 4.83 -3.73
N THR A 529 3.65 5.92 -3.95
CA THR A 529 3.15 7.05 -4.74
C THR A 529 3.34 6.90 -6.25
N THR A 530 4.50 6.40 -6.69
CA THR A 530 4.86 6.34 -8.13
C THR A 530 4.89 4.94 -8.78
N PRO A 531 5.06 3.80 -8.08
CA PRO A 531 5.26 2.51 -8.75
C PRO A 531 4.22 2.12 -9.79
N ILE A 532 2.92 2.34 -9.53
CA ILE A 532 1.86 2.06 -10.52
C ILE A 532 1.96 2.97 -11.75
N VAL A 533 2.31 4.25 -11.55
CA VAL A 533 2.51 5.25 -12.61
C VAL A 533 3.74 4.91 -13.44
N ASP A 534 4.86 4.62 -12.76
CA ASP A 534 6.13 4.22 -13.36
C ASP A 534 5.98 2.90 -14.12
N GLY A 535 5.16 1.97 -13.63
CA GLY A 535 4.86 0.70 -14.29
C GLY A 535 4.02 0.84 -15.56
N ALA A 536 2.93 1.62 -15.51
CA ALA A 536 2.12 1.92 -16.69
C ALA A 536 2.94 2.61 -17.79
N ASN A 537 3.92 3.44 -17.40
CA ASN A 537 4.75 4.24 -18.30
C ASN A 537 6.20 3.76 -18.39
N ALA A 538 6.49 2.48 -18.10
CA ALA A 538 7.86 2.02 -17.87
C ALA A 538 8.82 2.19 -19.07
N TYR A 539 8.30 2.13 -20.30
CA TYR A 539 9.08 2.30 -21.53
C TYR A 539 9.08 3.73 -22.05
N LEU A 540 8.12 4.54 -21.61
CA LEU A 540 7.98 5.93 -22.02
C LEU A 540 7.50 6.76 -20.81
N PRO A 541 8.42 7.07 -19.86
CA PRO A 541 8.09 7.73 -18.61
C PRO A 541 7.42 9.09 -18.80
N LEU A 542 6.51 9.45 -17.89
CA LEU A 542 5.83 10.76 -17.92
C LEU A 542 6.77 11.93 -17.64
N HIS A 543 7.78 11.72 -16.78
CA HIS A 543 8.71 12.77 -16.41
C HIS A 543 9.77 12.97 -17.52
N PRO A 544 9.95 14.19 -18.06
CA PRO A 544 10.76 14.42 -19.27
C PRO A 544 12.24 14.04 -19.12
N ASN A 545 12.77 14.14 -17.89
CA ASN A 545 14.15 13.78 -17.57
C ASN A 545 14.37 12.29 -17.31
N LYS A 546 13.31 11.46 -17.31
CA LYS A 546 13.43 10.01 -17.09
C LYS A 546 13.49 9.26 -18.42
N ALA A 547 14.11 8.08 -18.39
CA ALA A 547 14.24 7.15 -19.51
C ALA A 547 13.79 5.76 -19.09
N ALA A 548 13.50 4.90 -20.07
CA ALA A 548 13.52 3.48 -19.79
C ALA A 548 14.93 3.07 -19.31
N ASP A 549 14.97 2.15 -18.36
CA ASP A 549 16.20 1.65 -17.74
C ASP A 549 16.12 0.12 -17.58
N GLY A 550 17.17 -0.51 -17.03
CA GLY A 550 17.21 -1.97 -16.84
C GLY A 550 16.13 -2.53 -15.91
N THR A 551 15.32 -1.68 -15.25
CA THR A 551 14.21 -2.10 -14.40
C THR A 551 12.85 -1.84 -15.05
N SER A 552 12.79 -1.30 -16.27
CA SER A 552 11.55 -0.99 -16.97
C SER A 552 10.64 -2.22 -17.16
N MET A 553 11.20 -3.39 -17.50
CA MET A 553 10.40 -4.63 -17.57
C MET A 553 9.78 -5.00 -16.22
N ILE A 554 10.56 -4.89 -15.14
CA ILE A 554 10.10 -5.22 -13.79
C ILE A 554 9.00 -4.24 -13.35
N LYS A 555 9.18 -2.93 -13.59
CA LYS A 555 8.16 -1.91 -13.32
C LYS A 555 6.87 -2.20 -14.11
N ARG A 556 6.98 -2.55 -15.40
CA ARG A 556 5.83 -2.90 -16.23
C ARG A 556 5.10 -4.14 -15.72
N THR A 557 5.83 -5.19 -15.37
CA THR A 557 5.23 -6.43 -14.86
C THR A 557 4.52 -6.22 -13.52
N VAL A 558 5.01 -5.33 -12.64
CA VAL A 558 4.26 -4.92 -11.43
C VAL A 558 2.88 -4.38 -11.78
N TYR A 559 2.80 -3.47 -12.75
CA TYR A 559 1.52 -2.92 -13.21
C TYR A 559 0.59 -3.99 -13.80
N ASP A 560 1.12 -4.87 -14.65
CA ASP A 560 0.33 -5.95 -15.27
C ASP A 560 -0.12 -7.00 -14.23
N ARG A 561 0.70 -7.34 -13.23
CA ARG A 561 0.34 -8.30 -12.16
C ARG A 561 -0.72 -7.74 -11.21
N ILE A 562 -0.69 -6.44 -10.91
CA ILE A 562 -1.74 -5.77 -10.13
C ILE A 562 -3.05 -5.77 -10.92
N TYR A 563 -3.02 -5.44 -12.21
CA TYR A 563 -4.22 -5.52 -13.07
C TYR A 563 -4.78 -6.94 -13.11
N GLU A 564 -3.94 -7.95 -13.31
CA GLU A 564 -4.36 -9.36 -13.29
C GLU A 564 -5.08 -9.72 -11.99
N TYR A 565 -4.57 -9.26 -10.85
CA TYR A 565 -5.10 -9.57 -9.52
C TYR A 565 -6.44 -8.87 -9.26
N VAL A 566 -6.53 -7.56 -9.54
CA VAL A 566 -7.79 -6.78 -9.48
C VAL A 566 -8.86 -7.34 -10.42
N LYS A 567 -8.46 -8.07 -11.47
CA LYS A 567 -9.35 -8.71 -12.44
C LYS A 567 -9.55 -10.20 -12.22
N ASP A 568 -9.19 -10.72 -11.05
CA ASP A 568 -9.39 -12.12 -10.67
C ASP A 568 -8.73 -13.15 -11.61
N SER A 569 -7.73 -12.69 -12.39
CA SER A 569 -7.04 -13.44 -13.44
C SER A 569 -5.58 -13.73 -13.12
N TYR A 570 -5.08 -13.20 -12.00
CA TYR A 570 -3.75 -13.50 -11.50
C TYR A 570 -3.61 -15.00 -11.21
N VAL A 571 -2.43 -15.51 -11.53
CA VAL A 571 -2.00 -16.86 -11.20
C VAL A 571 -0.73 -16.75 -10.40
N ARG A 572 -0.48 -17.71 -9.49
CA ARG A 572 0.66 -17.64 -8.58
C ARG A 572 1.97 -17.43 -9.34
N ARG A 573 2.83 -16.57 -8.81
CA ARG A 573 4.13 -16.23 -9.41
C ARG A 573 5.28 -16.51 -8.48
N PHE A 574 6.37 -17.05 -9.01
CA PHE A 574 7.66 -17.03 -8.33
C PHE A 574 8.52 -15.91 -8.90
N THR A 575 9.47 -15.44 -8.11
CA THR A 575 10.38 -14.37 -8.50
C THR A 575 11.81 -14.90 -8.56
N MET A 576 12.59 -14.34 -9.47
CA MET A 576 13.99 -14.71 -9.65
C MET A 576 14.84 -13.47 -9.96
N THR A 577 16.11 -13.56 -9.61
CA THR A 577 17.13 -12.56 -9.95
C THR A 577 18.38 -13.22 -10.50
N LEU A 578 19.22 -12.45 -11.19
CA LEU A 578 20.53 -12.88 -11.68
C LEU A 578 21.63 -12.14 -10.91
N ALA A 579 22.54 -12.90 -10.31
CA ALA A 579 23.84 -12.36 -9.91
C ALA A 579 24.87 -12.67 -11.00
N THR A 580 25.53 -11.66 -11.52
CA THR A 580 26.47 -11.82 -12.65
C THR A 580 27.82 -11.23 -12.30
N ASP A 581 28.88 -11.97 -12.58
CA ASP A 581 30.26 -11.51 -12.52
C ASP A 581 30.84 -11.49 -13.93
N LEU A 582 31.12 -10.28 -14.43
CA LEU A 582 31.64 -10.02 -15.77
C LEU A 582 33.12 -9.60 -15.74
N SER A 583 33.80 -9.76 -14.61
CA SER A 583 35.18 -9.29 -14.41
C SER A 583 36.23 -10.10 -15.19
N GLN A 584 35.92 -11.33 -15.57
CA GLN A 584 36.79 -12.24 -16.33
C GLN A 584 36.14 -12.60 -17.67
N PRO A 585 36.51 -11.96 -18.79
CA PRO A 585 35.88 -12.18 -20.10
C PRO A 585 35.90 -13.63 -20.59
N ASP A 586 36.95 -14.37 -20.25
CA ASP A 586 37.16 -15.79 -20.54
C ASP A 586 36.42 -16.73 -19.58
N ARG A 587 35.84 -16.19 -18.49
CA ARG A 587 35.07 -16.95 -17.50
C ARG A 587 34.03 -16.09 -16.78
N LEU A 588 33.06 -15.61 -17.55
CA LEU A 588 31.89 -14.88 -17.04
C LEU A 588 31.04 -15.84 -16.21
N SER A 589 30.44 -15.37 -15.11
CA SER A 589 29.50 -16.17 -14.33
C SER A 589 28.14 -15.53 -14.18
N VAL A 590 27.10 -16.33 -14.33
CA VAL A 590 25.69 -15.94 -14.19
C VAL A 590 25.03 -16.93 -13.25
N VAL A 591 24.49 -16.42 -12.14
CA VAL A 591 23.90 -17.23 -11.06
C VAL A 591 22.43 -16.83 -10.92
N PRO A 592 21.50 -17.61 -11.49
CA PRO A 592 20.08 -17.46 -11.25
C PRO A 592 19.74 -17.85 -9.81
N LYS A 593 18.96 -17.00 -9.15
CA LYS A 593 18.52 -17.19 -7.77
C LYS A 593 17.01 -17.05 -7.67
N ILE A 594 16.35 -17.92 -6.91
CA ILE A 594 14.93 -17.82 -6.58
C ILE A 594 14.78 -17.02 -5.29
N THR A 595 14.02 -15.95 -5.35
CA THR A 595 13.77 -15.03 -4.23
C THR A 595 12.46 -15.41 -3.52
N LEU A 596 12.50 -15.45 -2.17
CA LEU A 596 11.38 -15.81 -1.31
C LEU A 596 10.69 -17.15 -1.68
N ALA A 597 11.47 -18.21 -1.92
CA ALA A 597 10.98 -19.48 -2.45
C ALA A 597 9.91 -20.13 -1.54
N ASP A 598 8.84 -20.67 -2.15
CA ASP A 598 7.65 -21.21 -1.48
C ASP A 598 7.63 -22.75 -1.48
N HIS A 599 8.62 -23.38 -0.86
CA HIS A 599 8.74 -24.84 -0.77
C HIS A 599 8.70 -25.54 -2.15
N PHE A 600 9.46 -25.04 -3.12
CA PHE A 600 9.47 -25.60 -4.48
C PHE A 600 10.18 -26.96 -4.53
N THR A 601 9.52 -27.96 -5.13
CA THR A 601 10.04 -29.32 -5.26
C THR A 601 10.58 -29.60 -6.65
N GLU A 602 10.01 -28.99 -7.69
CA GLU A 602 10.49 -29.12 -9.06
C GLU A 602 10.15 -27.90 -9.90
N GLY A 603 10.87 -27.72 -11.00
CA GLY A 603 10.63 -26.60 -11.90
C GLY A 603 11.67 -26.47 -13.00
N HIS A 604 11.46 -25.47 -13.85
CA HIS A 604 12.41 -25.10 -14.88
C HIS A 604 12.37 -23.59 -15.17
N PHE A 605 13.47 -23.07 -15.70
CA PHE A 605 13.59 -21.71 -16.20
C PHE A 605 14.66 -21.65 -17.29
N THR A 606 14.65 -20.58 -18.08
CA THR A 606 15.66 -20.35 -19.13
C THR A 606 16.38 -19.03 -18.88
N VAL A 607 17.70 -19.06 -19.03
CA VAL A 607 18.53 -17.85 -19.16
C VAL A 607 18.81 -17.64 -20.64
N LEU A 608 18.23 -16.58 -21.19
CA LEU A 608 18.55 -16.09 -22.52
C LEU A 608 19.88 -15.33 -22.45
N TYR A 609 20.70 -15.47 -23.48
CA TYR A 609 21.93 -14.72 -23.61
C TYR A 609 22.17 -14.24 -25.04
N ASP A 610 22.93 -13.16 -25.19
CA ASP A 610 23.32 -12.64 -26.50
C ASP A 610 24.35 -13.57 -27.15
N SER A 611 23.86 -14.45 -28.03
CA SER A 611 24.69 -15.45 -28.71
C SER A 611 25.69 -14.85 -29.68
N ASP A 612 25.58 -13.58 -30.05
CA ASP A 612 26.59 -12.92 -30.89
C ASP A 612 27.79 -12.45 -30.07
N LYS A 613 27.65 -12.40 -28.73
CA LYS A 613 28.67 -11.87 -27.82
C LYS A 613 29.35 -12.89 -26.93
N VAL A 614 28.60 -13.90 -26.47
CA VAL A 614 29.11 -14.88 -25.51
C VAL A 614 28.71 -16.29 -25.90
N ASP A 615 29.48 -17.28 -25.45
CA ASP A 615 29.19 -18.70 -25.59
C ASP A 615 29.05 -19.36 -24.21
N PHE A 616 28.06 -20.24 -24.07
CA PHE A 616 27.91 -21.07 -22.87
C PHE A 616 28.99 -22.15 -22.81
N GLN A 617 29.63 -22.31 -21.66
CA GLN A 617 30.76 -23.22 -21.46
C GLN A 617 30.40 -24.41 -20.57
N SER A 618 29.92 -24.13 -19.36
CA SER A 618 29.69 -25.16 -18.34
C SER A 618 28.78 -24.63 -17.24
N TYR A 619 28.43 -25.50 -16.31
CA TYR A 619 27.72 -25.12 -15.09
C TYR A 619 28.30 -25.82 -13.87
N GLU A 620 28.04 -25.25 -12.70
CA GLU A 620 28.38 -25.81 -11.39
C GLU A 620 27.16 -25.70 -10.46
N LEU A 621 26.90 -26.76 -9.69
CA LEU A 621 25.81 -26.75 -8.72
C LEU A 621 26.27 -26.16 -7.39
N PRO A 622 25.46 -25.30 -6.76
CA PRO A 622 25.78 -24.77 -5.45
C PRO A 622 25.73 -25.89 -4.39
N PRO A 623 26.51 -25.78 -3.30
CA PRO A 623 26.53 -26.78 -2.23
C PRO A 623 25.15 -27.10 -1.63
N SER A 624 24.23 -26.12 -1.67
CA SER A 624 22.84 -26.28 -1.21
C SER A 624 22.02 -27.31 -2.01
N LEU A 625 22.43 -27.65 -3.24
CA LEU A 625 21.70 -28.56 -4.12
C LEU A 625 22.45 -29.88 -4.41
N VAL A 626 23.75 -29.94 -4.15
CA VAL A 626 24.56 -31.16 -4.37
C VAL A 626 24.02 -32.30 -3.50
N GLY A 627 23.60 -33.40 -4.16
CA GLY A 627 23.01 -34.57 -3.49
C GLY A 627 21.56 -34.39 -3.03
N LYS A 628 21.01 -33.18 -3.11
CA LYS A 628 19.64 -32.83 -2.68
C LYS A 628 18.68 -32.65 -3.85
N ALA A 629 19.17 -32.31 -5.03
CA ALA A 629 18.35 -32.18 -6.23
C ALA A 629 19.05 -32.76 -7.47
N GLN A 630 18.23 -33.26 -8.39
CA GLN A 630 18.62 -33.56 -9.76
C GLN A 630 18.48 -32.29 -10.59
N VAL A 631 19.58 -31.76 -11.11
CA VAL A 631 19.59 -30.55 -11.94
C VAL A 631 20.12 -30.90 -13.32
N THR A 632 19.34 -30.56 -14.35
CA THR A 632 19.71 -30.74 -15.75
C THR A 632 19.84 -29.37 -16.41
N VAL A 633 20.97 -29.13 -17.09
CA VAL A 633 21.23 -27.90 -17.85
C VAL A 633 21.40 -28.25 -19.32
N THR A 634 20.62 -27.63 -20.19
CA THR A 634 20.66 -27.85 -21.64
C THR A 634 20.83 -26.54 -22.39
N ALA A 635 21.78 -26.49 -23.30
CA ALA A 635 22.06 -25.35 -24.19
C ALA A 635 22.04 -25.81 -25.66
N THR A 636 20.89 -26.31 -26.12
CA THR A 636 20.72 -26.86 -27.47
C THR A 636 20.38 -25.80 -28.51
N THR A 637 19.80 -24.68 -28.06
CA THR A 637 19.44 -23.53 -28.90
C THR A 637 20.47 -22.43 -28.67
N PRO A 638 21.09 -21.86 -29.71
CA PRO A 638 21.95 -20.70 -29.54
C PRO A 638 21.21 -19.57 -28.83
N GLY A 639 21.84 -19.01 -27.79
CA GLY A 639 21.26 -17.92 -27.00
C GLY A 639 20.35 -18.37 -25.86
N GLU A 640 20.20 -19.68 -25.61
CA GLU A 640 19.37 -20.20 -24.53
C GLU A 640 20.12 -21.21 -23.66
N VAL A 641 20.03 -21.04 -22.33
CA VAL A 641 20.43 -22.05 -21.35
C VAL A 641 19.21 -22.40 -20.50
N LYS A 642 18.63 -23.57 -20.72
CA LYS A 642 17.49 -24.08 -19.94
C LYS A 642 17.98 -24.90 -18.76
N VAL A 643 17.43 -24.62 -17.59
CA VAL A 643 17.73 -25.30 -16.33
C VAL A 643 16.44 -25.96 -15.84
N THR A 644 16.50 -27.25 -15.51
CA THR A 644 15.40 -27.99 -14.88
C THR A 644 15.93 -28.59 -13.58
N PHE A 645 15.15 -28.54 -12.51
CA PHE A 645 15.49 -29.21 -11.26
C PHE A 645 14.33 -30.01 -10.69
N LYS A 646 14.68 -31.01 -9.88
CA LYS A 646 13.76 -31.77 -9.03
C LYS A 646 14.47 -32.19 -7.76
N VAL A 647 13.93 -31.85 -6.59
CA VAL A 647 14.48 -32.28 -5.30
C VAL A 647 14.32 -33.78 -5.11
N ASN A 648 15.26 -34.41 -4.42
CA ASN A 648 15.26 -35.85 -4.18
C ASN A 648 14.26 -36.24 -3.10
N GLN A 649 14.05 -35.38 -2.10
CA GLN A 649 13.14 -35.58 -0.98
C GLN A 649 12.36 -34.29 -0.68
N SER A 650 11.13 -34.41 -0.17
CA SER A 650 10.24 -33.26 0.09
C SER A 650 10.79 -32.28 1.12
N GLU A 651 11.57 -32.76 2.09
CA GLU A 651 12.24 -31.94 3.11
C GLU A 651 13.34 -31.03 2.54
N ASP A 652 13.82 -31.31 1.33
CA ASP A 652 14.78 -30.46 0.61
C ASP A 652 14.08 -29.43 -0.29
N ALA A 653 12.76 -29.31 -0.21
CA ALA A 653 12.00 -28.30 -0.95
C ALA A 653 12.57 -26.89 -0.73
N LEU A 654 12.73 -26.14 -1.83
CA LEU A 654 13.40 -24.84 -1.81
C LEU A 654 12.53 -23.82 -1.08
N TYR A 655 13.03 -23.32 0.04
CA TYR A 655 12.34 -22.35 0.87
C TYR A 655 13.27 -21.21 1.28
N SER A 656 12.75 -19.99 1.23
CA SER A 656 13.42 -18.83 1.85
C SER A 656 12.42 -17.78 2.33
N ASP A 657 12.82 -17.09 3.40
CA ASP A 657 12.16 -15.94 4.02
C ASP A 657 13.13 -14.75 4.02
N LEU A 658 12.65 -13.55 4.36
CA LEU A 658 13.48 -12.35 4.47
C LEU A 658 14.62 -12.56 5.50
N ALA A 659 15.86 -12.27 5.08
CA ALA A 659 17.04 -12.35 5.96
C ALA A 659 17.37 -11.01 6.64
N GLN A 660 17.04 -9.89 5.99
CA GLN A 660 17.17 -8.53 6.53
C GLN A 660 15.97 -7.69 6.08
N LYS A 661 15.73 -6.55 6.75
CA LYS A 661 14.63 -5.65 6.42
C LYS A 661 14.76 -5.25 4.94
N GLN A 662 13.71 -5.54 4.15
CA GLN A 662 13.60 -5.16 2.74
C GLN A 662 14.68 -5.74 1.80
N ASP A 663 15.33 -6.84 2.15
CA ASP A 663 16.33 -7.48 1.28
C ASP A 663 15.97 -8.95 0.97
N PRO A 664 15.12 -9.19 -0.05
CA PRO A 664 14.82 -10.54 -0.50
C PRO A 664 16.01 -11.21 -1.19
N VAL A 665 16.95 -10.44 -1.77
CA VAL A 665 18.05 -10.96 -2.59
C VAL A 665 19.10 -11.68 -1.75
N SER A 666 19.41 -11.20 -0.56
CA SER A 666 20.37 -11.88 0.34
C SER A 666 19.91 -13.25 0.81
N SER A 667 18.60 -13.50 0.85
CA SER A 667 18.00 -14.79 1.20
C SER A 667 17.72 -15.71 0.00
N ALA A 668 18.05 -15.26 -1.21
CA ALA A 668 17.68 -15.96 -2.43
C ALA A 668 18.41 -17.31 -2.57
N VAL A 669 17.67 -18.34 -2.99
CA VAL A 669 18.20 -19.70 -3.20
C VAL A 669 18.96 -19.73 -4.52
N GLU A 670 20.26 -20.00 -4.47
CA GLU A 670 21.08 -20.19 -5.67
C GLU A 670 20.71 -21.51 -6.37
N MET A 671 20.48 -21.44 -7.69
CA MET A 671 20.05 -22.62 -8.46
C MET A 671 21.21 -23.31 -9.19
N THR A 672 22.04 -22.54 -9.88
CA THR A 672 23.17 -23.04 -10.64
C THR A 672 24.10 -21.88 -10.95
N LYS A 673 25.40 -22.13 -11.03
CA LYS A 673 26.37 -21.18 -11.54
C LYS A 673 26.67 -21.52 -12.99
N LEU A 674 26.18 -20.70 -13.91
CA LEU A 674 26.38 -20.84 -15.35
C LEU A 674 27.64 -20.08 -15.76
N TYR A 675 28.51 -20.73 -16.53
CA TYR A 675 29.75 -20.14 -17.02
C TYR A 675 29.66 -19.85 -18.51
N PHE A 676 30.11 -18.65 -18.89
CA PHE A 676 30.17 -18.19 -20.28
C PHE A 676 31.56 -17.64 -20.59
N SER A 677 31.89 -17.55 -21.86
CA SER A 677 33.07 -16.84 -22.35
C SER A 677 32.68 -15.82 -23.41
N ALA A 678 33.36 -14.68 -23.43
CA ALA A 678 33.31 -13.73 -24.53
C ALA A 678 33.71 -14.41 -25.85
N LYS A 679 33.00 -14.09 -26.93
CA LYS A 679 33.39 -14.50 -28.28
C LYS A 679 34.63 -13.73 -28.74
N GLU A 680 35.42 -14.38 -29.58
CA GLU A 680 36.62 -13.77 -30.15
C GLU A 680 36.26 -12.48 -30.90
N GLY A 681 36.98 -11.40 -30.59
CA GLY A 681 36.78 -10.07 -31.20
C GLY A 681 35.66 -9.22 -30.59
N VAL A 682 34.91 -9.72 -29.61
CA VAL A 682 33.89 -8.95 -28.88
C VAL A 682 34.57 -8.15 -27.75
N PRO A 683 34.51 -6.81 -27.76
CA PRO A 683 35.08 -6.00 -26.70
C PRO A 683 34.40 -6.24 -25.34
N ALA A 684 35.16 -6.22 -24.25
CA ALA A 684 34.63 -6.50 -22.91
C ALA A 684 33.53 -5.51 -22.49
N GLU A 685 33.61 -4.26 -22.94
CA GLU A 685 32.60 -3.22 -22.71
C GLU A 685 31.25 -3.47 -23.39
N GLU A 686 31.19 -4.38 -24.37
CA GLU A 686 29.97 -4.78 -25.04
C GLU A 686 29.21 -5.88 -24.29
N ILE A 687 29.86 -6.54 -23.33
CA ILE A 687 29.30 -7.59 -22.48
C ILE A 687 28.80 -6.96 -21.18
N LYS A 688 27.48 -6.85 -21.07
CA LYS A 688 26.76 -6.14 -20.01
C LYS A 688 25.80 -7.10 -19.32
N HIS A 689 25.33 -6.71 -18.14
CA HIS A 689 24.31 -7.47 -17.40
C HIS A 689 23.07 -7.81 -18.24
N ARG A 690 22.61 -6.84 -19.04
CA ARG A 690 21.47 -6.99 -19.97
C ARG A 690 21.68 -7.99 -21.11
N ASN A 691 22.88 -8.54 -21.27
CA ASN A 691 23.12 -9.65 -22.20
C ASN A 691 22.67 -11.00 -21.63
N PHE A 692 22.15 -11.04 -20.40
CA PHE A 692 21.58 -12.22 -19.77
C PHE A 692 20.18 -11.90 -19.22
N ILE A 693 19.18 -12.68 -19.59
CA ILE A 693 17.77 -12.41 -19.26
C ILE A 693 17.11 -13.69 -18.77
N ILE A 694 16.39 -13.63 -17.65
CA ILE A 694 15.50 -14.73 -17.23
C ILE A 694 14.25 -14.66 -18.10
N ALA A 695 13.91 -15.75 -18.76
CA ALA A 695 12.74 -15.83 -19.63
C ALA A 695 11.43 -16.09 -18.87
N ARG A 696 10.30 -15.69 -19.45
CA ARG A 696 8.99 -15.69 -18.80
C ARG A 696 8.32 -17.05 -18.67
N GLU A 697 8.70 -18.04 -19.48
CA GLU A 697 8.04 -19.34 -19.53
C GLU A 697 8.32 -20.24 -18.33
N GLY A 698 9.28 -19.86 -17.47
CA GLY A 698 9.66 -20.66 -16.30
C GLY A 698 8.48 -21.00 -15.39
N THR A 699 8.53 -22.20 -14.81
CA THR A 699 7.50 -22.73 -13.91
C THR A 699 8.13 -23.38 -12.69
N MET A 700 7.51 -23.21 -11.51
CA MET A 700 7.85 -23.94 -10.28
C MET A 700 6.61 -24.68 -9.78
N THR A 701 6.82 -25.82 -9.13
CA THR A 701 5.76 -26.57 -8.43
C THR A 701 6.15 -26.70 -6.96
N ASP A 702 5.24 -26.34 -6.05
CA ASP A 702 5.46 -26.45 -4.61
C ASP A 702 5.30 -27.89 -4.08
N ILE A 703 5.43 -28.06 -2.77
CA ILE A 703 5.24 -29.35 -2.09
C ILE A 703 3.79 -29.86 -2.12
N ASN A 704 2.82 -28.98 -2.37
CA ASN A 704 1.40 -29.31 -2.45
C ASN A 704 0.94 -29.60 -3.89
N GLY A 705 1.83 -29.42 -4.88
CA GLY A 705 1.51 -29.60 -6.30
C GLY A 705 0.99 -28.33 -6.99
N GLU A 706 1.04 -27.18 -6.33
CA GLU A 706 0.60 -25.90 -6.87
C GLU A 706 1.65 -25.33 -7.83
N VAL A 707 1.19 -24.86 -8.99
CA VAL A 707 2.06 -24.35 -10.06
C VAL A 707 2.18 -22.83 -10.00
N TYR A 708 3.41 -22.35 -10.08
CA TYR A 708 3.78 -20.96 -10.11
C TYR A 708 4.42 -20.64 -11.46
N LEU A 709 4.00 -19.54 -12.08
CA LEU A 709 4.64 -19.02 -13.29
C LEU A 709 5.73 -18.00 -12.93
N ASN A 710 6.71 -17.80 -13.79
CA ASN A 710 7.67 -16.73 -13.56
C ASN A 710 6.93 -15.38 -13.53
N TRP A 711 7.36 -14.48 -12.65
CA TRP A 711 6.86 -13.11 -12.53
C TRP A 711 6.87 -12.39 -13.89
N GLY A 712 7.95 -12.57 -14.65
CA GLY A 712 8.13 -12.05 -16.00
C GLY A 712 9.59 -12.08 -16.41
N GLU A 713 9.87 -11.53 -17.60
CA GLU A 713 11.24 -11.34 -18.06
C GLU A 713 12.01 -10.38 -17.15
N SER A 714 13.30 -10.66 -16.91
CA SER A 714 14.12 -9.83 -16.03
C SER A 714 14.62 -8.53 -16.70
N ASP A 715 14.63 -8.45 -18.03
CA ASP A 715 15.06 -7.30 -18.82
C ASP A 715 14.40 -7.32 -20.21
N ILE A 716 14.50 -6.21 -20.96
CA ILE A 716 13.87 -6.01 -22.26
C ILE A 716 14.49 -6.97 -23.28
N LEU A 717 13.67 -7.82 -23.89
CA LEU A 717 14.11 -8.76 -24.92
C LEU A 717 14.53 -8.02 -26.21
N PRO A 718 15.69 -8.37 -26.81
CA PRO A 718 16.07 -7.83 -28.11
C PRO A 718 15.03 -8.13 -29.20
N GLY A 719 14.73 -7.14 -30.04
CA GLY A 719 13.73 -7.23 -31.12
C GLY A 719 12.27 -7.12 -30.67
N SER A 720 12.01 -7.11 -29.36
CA SER A 720 10.66 -7.01 -28.80
C SER A 720 9.98 -5.67 -29.13
N LEU A 721 8.66 -5.61 -28.91
CA LEU A 721 7.91 -4.37 -29.06
C LEU A 721 8.35 -3.33 -28.03
N GLU A 722 8.66 -3.78 -26.81
CA GLU A 722 9.19 -2.98 -25.71
C GLU A 722 10.50 -2.29 -26.12
N GLU A 723 11.43 -3.02 -26.73
CA GLU A 723 12.67 -2.43 -27.25
C GLU A 723 12.39 -1.40 -28.35
N GLN A 724 11.47 -1.70 -29.27
CA GLN A 724 11.11 -0.77 -30.34
C GLN A 724 10.51 0.52 -29.79
N ILE A 725 9.68 0.45 -28.75
CA ILE A 725 9.13 1.62 -28.05
C ILE A 725 10.26 2.45 -27.42
N VAL A 726 11.19 1.81 -26.72
CA VAL A 726 12.34 2.48 -26.09
C VAL A 726 13.21 3.17 -27.15
N GLN A 727 13.53 2.48 -28.24
CA GLN A 727 14.33 3.06 -29.34
C GLN A 727 13.63 4.27 -29.98
N ALA A 728 12.32 4.19 -30.20
CA ALA A 728 11.55 5.33 -30.72
C ALA A 728 11.54 6.51 -29.73
N ALA A 729 11.38 6.23 -28.43
CA ALA A 729 11.42 7.23 -27.37
C ALA A 729 12.78 7.93 -27.26
N GLU A 730 13.88 7.19 -27.41
CA GLU A 730 15.24 7.72 -27.44
C GLU A 730 15.49 8.57 -28.69
N ALA A 731 15.05 8.11 -29.87
CA ALA A 731 15.18 8.86 -31.10
C ALA A 731 14.43 10.21 -31.04
N VAL A 732 13.19 10.22 -30.50
CA VAL A 732 12.45 11.47 -30.27
C VAL A 732 13.17 12.39 -29.30
N ARG A 733 13.70 11.87 -28.18
CA ARG A 733 14.46 12.69 -27.22
C ARG A 733 15.73 13.28 -27.84
N ASN A 734 16.43 12.53 -28.67
CA ASN A 734 17.57 13.04 -29.42
C ASN A 734 17.15 14.13 -30.42
N ALA A 735 15.99 13.98 -31.06
CA ALA A 735 15.44 15.00 -31.94
C ALA A 735 15.07 16.28 -31.16
N GLU A 736 14.45 16.15 -29.99
CA GLU A 736 14.13 17.27 -29.09
C GLU A 736 15.39 18.01 -28.60
N ALA A 737 16.43 17.27 -28.23
CA ALA A 737 17.67 17.85 -27.70
C ALA A 737 18.54 18.50 -28.79
N SER A 738 18.63 17.87 -29.97
CA SER A 738 19.53 18.33 -31.04
C SER A 738 18.89 19.33 -32.00
N LEU A 739 17.56 19.28 -32.18
CA LEU A 739 16.83 20.04 -33.20
C LEU A 739 17.45 19.92 -34.60
N THR A 740 17.98 18.75 -34.93
CA THR A 740 18.57 18.48 -36.26
C THR A 740 17.62 17.66 -37.13
N LEU A 741 17.64 17.92 -38.45
CA LEU A 741 16.85 17.12 -39.40
C LEU A 741 17.23 15.65 -39.39
N LYS A 742 18.52 15.32 -39.21
CA LYS A 742 18.99 13.94 -39.11
C LYS A 742 18.34 13.20 -37.94
N ALA A 743 18.33 13.79 -36.74
CA ALA A 743 17.72 13.17 -35.57
C ALA A 743 16.20 13.06 -35.70
N ALA A 744 15.55 14.09 -36.25
CA ALA A 744 14.10 14.07 -36.47
C ALA A 744 13.66 13.00 -37.48
N VAL A 745 14.44 12.79 -38.54
CA VAL A 745 14.18 11.72 -39.53
C VAL A 745 14.37 10.32 -38.91
N ASP A 746 15.43 10.11 -38.13
CA ASP A 746 15.61 8.85 -37.39
C ASP A 746 14.42 8.57 -36.46
N ALA A 747 13.91 9.60 -35.77
CA ALA A 747 12.71 9.49 -34.95
C ALA A 747 11.46 9.09 -35.78
N VAL A 748 11.24 9.69 -36.95
CA VAL A 748 10.14 9.29 -37.85
C VAL A 748 10.24 7.80 -38.21
N GLU A 749 11.43 7.33 -38.60
CA GLU A 749 11.63 5.93 -38.99
C GLU A 749 11.39 4.96 -37.83
N LYS A 750 11.84 5.31 -36.62
CA LYS A 750 11.65 4.48 -35.43
C LYS A 750 10.20 4.45 -34.97
N ILE A 751 9.51 5.60 -34.96
CA ILE A 751 8.06 5.64 -34.66
C ILE A 751 7.25 4.87 -35.70
N GLY A 752 7.66 4.92 -36.98
CA GLY A 752 6.99 4.20 -38.07
C GLY A 752 6.95 2.67 -37.90
N ARG A 753 7.86 2.10 -37.09
CA ARG A 753 7.88 0.66 -36.75
C ARG A 753 6.85 0.29 -35.69
N LEU A 754 6.37 1.26 -34.91
CA LEU A 754 5.41 1.01 -33.84
C LEU A 754 4.02 0.72 -34.41
N PRO A 755 3.26 -0.21 -33.78
CA PRO A 755 1.85 -0.40 -34.09
C PRO A 755 1.04 0.86 -33.75
N GLU A 756 -0.12 1.01 -34.37
CA GLU A 756 -1.06 2.07 -34.00
C GLU A 756 -1.51 1.91 -32.54
N GLY A 757 -1.52 3.04 -31.82
CA GLY A 757 -1.90 3.12 -30.41
C GLY A 757 -1.35 4.36 -29.71
N GLY A 758 -1.71 4.53 -28.44
CA GLY A 758 -1.37 5.71 -27.65
C GLY A 758 0.13 6.05 -27.57
N ASN A 759 1.02 5.06 -27.54
CA ASN A 759 2.47 5.31 -27.54
C ASN A 759 2.94 5.95 -28.84
N LYS A 760 2.46 5.47 -29.99
CA LYS A 760 2.78 6.05 -31.30
C LYS A 760 2.22 7.47 -31.42
N SER A 761 0.96 7.67 -31.01
CA SER A 761 0.32 9.00 -31.00
C SER A 761 1.07 10.00 -30.13
N ARG A 762 1.47 9.61 -28.90
CA ARG A 762 2.22 10.47 -27.97
C ARG A 762 3.60 10.86 -28.51
N LEU A 763 4.32 9.91 -29.13
CA LEU A 763 5.63 10.19 -29.74
C LEU A 763 5.50 11.08 -30.98
N ASN A 764 4.48 10.86 -31.82
CA ASN A 764 4.20 11.72 -32.97
C ASN A 764 3.86 13.16 -32.55
N GLU A 765 3.08 13.35 -31.48
CA GLU A 765 2.76 14.69 -30.97
C GLU A 765 4.01 15.45 -30.51
N ARG A 766 4.93 14.76 -29.83
CA ARG A 766 6.24 15.32 -29.43
C ARG A 766 7.09 15.66 -30.65
N LEU A 767 7.18 14.75 -31.62
CA LEU A 767 7.97 14.97 -32.82
C LEU A 767 7.39 16.07 -33.71
N TRP A 768 6.07 16.28 -33.69
CA TRP A 768 5.42 17.42 -34.36
C TRP A 768 5.90 18.76 -33.79
N LYS A 769 6.07 18.87 -32.46
CA LYS A 769 6.64 20.08 -31.82
C LYS A 769 8.08 20.31 -32.28
N VAL A 770 8.89 19.26 -32.37
CA VAL A 770 10.26 19.32 -32.92
C VAL A 770 10.27 19.77 -34.38
N LYS A 771 9.40 19.21 -35.23
CA LYS A 771 9.23 19.65 -36.63
C LYS A 771 8.98 21.15 -36.72
N GLY A 772 8.10 21.69 -35.88
CA GLY A 772 7.80 23.12 -35.83
C GLY A 772 9.00 23.98 -35.40
N GLN A 773 9.85 23.49 -34.48
CA GLN A 773 11.05 24.20 -34.03
C GLN A 773 12.18 24.19 -35.05
N ILE A 774 12.34 23.08 -35.79
CA ILE A 774 13.33 22.98 -36.88
C ILE A 774 12.91 23.90 -38.05
N GLY A 775 11.64 23.81 -38.46
CA GLY A 775 11.10 24.57 -39.59
C GLY A 775 11.93 24.38 -40.86
N ILE A 776 12.15 25.47 -41.59
CA ILE A 776 13.04 25.49 -42.77
C ILE A 776 14.46 25.96 -42.46
N SER A 777 14.75 26.31 -41.20
CA SER A 777 15.98 26.99 -40.78
C SER A 777 17.27 26.31 -41.26
N PRO A 778 17.41 24.96 -41.18
CA PRO A 778 18.64 24.30 -41.66
C PRO A 778 18.91 24.52 -43.15
N VAL A 779 17.86 24.51 -43.98
CA VAL A 779 17.98 24.73 -45.43
C VAL A 779 18.23 26.20 -45.73
N SER A 780 17.55 27.12 -45.04
CA SER A 780 17.74 28.56 -45.21
C SER A 780 19.17 29.00 -44.86
N GLN A 781 19.72 28.49 -43.74
CA GLN A 781 21.10 28.79 -43.33
C GLN A 781 22.14 28.29 -44.34
N LEU A 782 21.93 27.12 -44.95
CA LEU A 782 22.79 26.63 -46.02
C LEU A 782 22.74 27.56 -47.25
N LEU A 783 21.54 27.99 -47.66
CA LEU A 783 21.39 28.93 -48.78
C LEU A 783 22.09 30.26 -48.50
N ASP A 784 21.97 30.80 -47.30
CA ASP A 784 22.67 32.03 -46.87
C ASP A 784 24.20 31.85 -46.94
N GLY A 785 24.72 30.74 -46.42
CA GLY A 785 26.15 30.43 -46.48
C GLY A 785 26.68 30.26 -47.91
N TYR A 786 25.90 29.64 -48.78
CA TYR A 786 26.26 29.45 -50.19
C TYR A 786 26.14 30.71 -51.04
N GLU A 787 25.26 31.64 -50.67
CA GLU A 787 25.23 32.98 -51.24
C GLU A 787 26.52 33.74 -50.92
N VAL A 788 26.95 33.72 -49.65
CA VAL A 788 28.16 34.43 -49.19
C VAL A 788 29.43 33.86 -49.82
N SER A 789 29.54 32.53 -49.95
CA SER A 789 30.69 31.87 -50.59
C SER A 789 30.67 31.94 -52.12
N GLY A 790 29.54 32.28 -52.73
CA GLY A 790 29.35 32.31 -54.19
C GLY A 790 29.23 30.92 -54.83
N ASP A 791 29.06 29.88 -54.00
CA ASP A 791 28.79 28.50 -54.40
C ASP A 791 27.41 28.33 -55.02
N ILE A 792 26.47 29.25 -54.76
CA ILE A 792 25.18 29.37 -55.44
C ILE A 792 25.01 30.79 -55.98
N ARG A 793 24.52 30.91 -57.22
CA ARG A 793 24.38 32.19 -57.91
C ARG A 793 22.97 32.40 -58.45
N GLU A 794 22.64 33.66 -58.70
CA GLU A 794 21.40 34.02 -59.38
C GLU A 794 21.36 33.50 -60.84
N PRO A 795 20.17 33.18 -61.39
CA PRO A 795 18.82 33.27 -60.80
C PRO A 795 18.37 32.04 -59.98
N LEU A 796 19.24 31.04 -59.75
CA LEU A 796 18.87 29.81 -59.04
C LEU A 796 18.56 30.09 -57.56
N LEU A 797 19.39 30.89 -56.89
CA LEU A 797 19.23 31.22 -55.47
C LEU A 797 17.82 31.77 -55.16
N HIS A 798 17.36 32.76 -55.92
CA HIS A 798 16.01 33.33 -55.75
C HIS A 798 14.90 32.28 -55.91
N LYS A 799 15.03 31.37 -56.89
CA LYS A 799 14.04 30.30 -57.09
C LYS A 799 14.00 29.33 -55.92
N LEU A 800 15.17 28.95 -55.39
CA LEU A 800 15.29 28.04 -54.25
C LEU A 800 14.69 28.67 -52.98
N ARG A 801 15.02 29.93 -52.69
CA ARG A 801 14.43 30.70 -51.57
C ARG A 801 12.91 30.76 -51.65
N ASN A 802 12.37 31.11 -52.83
CA ASN A 802 10.93 31.17 -53.02
C ASN A 802 10.24 29.81 -52.78
N ARG A 803 10.85 28.70 -53.22
CA ARG A 803 10.29 27.35 -52.97
C ARG A 803 10.30 26.97 -51.49
N ILE A 804 11.40 27.23 -50.78
CA ILE A 804 11.48 26.89 -49.35
C ILE A 804 10.54 27.76 -48.50
N GLU A 805 10.40 29.06 -48.83
CA GLU A 805 9.43 29.97 -48.20
C GLU A 805 7.97 29.56 -48.48
N GLN A 806 7.65 29.15 -49.71
CA GLN A 806 6.32 28.61 -50.03
C GLN A 806 6.05 27.30 -49.28
N ALA A 807 7.07 26.46 -49.07
CA ALA A 807 6.93 25.24 -48.29
C ALA A 807 6.54 25.56 -46.83
N GLU A 808 7.25 26.47 -46.17
CA GLU A 808 6.93 26.93 -44.82
C GLU A 808 5.54 27.58 -44.73
N HIS A 809 5.18 28.38 -45.74
CA HIS A 809 3.85 29.00 -45.79
C HIS A 809 2.71 27.98 -45.89
N HIS A 810 2.91 26.89 -46.62
CA HIS A 810 1.93 25.80 -46.67
C HIS A 810 1.91 24.99 -45.36
N ASP A 811 3.08 24.70 -44.79
CA ASP A 811 3.19 23.91 -43.56
C ASP A 811 2.53 24.62 -42.36
N SER A 812 2.77 25.93 -42.21
CA SER A 812 2.15 26.77 -41.17
C SER A 812 0.62 26.87 -41.28
N LYS A 813 0.05 26.53 -42.45
CA LYS A 813 -1.40 26.43 -42.68
C LYS A 813 -1.95 25.00 -42.50
N GLY A 814 -1.11 24.05 -42.08
CA GLY A 814 -1.47 22.64 -42.00
C GLY A 814 -1.61 21.95 -43.37
N HIS A 815 -1.14 22.58 -44.46
CA HIS A 815 -1.22 22.04 -45.82
C HIS A 815 0.03 21.20 -46.15
N GLY A 816 0.26 20.14 -45.35
CA GLY A 816 1.46 19.30 -45.43
C GLY A 816 1.78 18.76 -46.84
N PRO A 817 0.82 18.19 -47.60
CA PRO A 817 1.09 17.70 -48.96
C PRO A 817 1.57 18.80 -49.92
N GLN A 818 1.03 20.02 -49.81
CA GLN A 818 1.45 21.17 -50.61
C GLN A 818 2.82 21.67 -50.18
N ALA A 819 3.12 21.64 -48.88
CA ALA A 819 4.42 21.97 -48.34
C ALA A 819 5.51 21.04 -48.89
N VAL A 820 5.28 19.72 -48.80
CA VAL A 820 6.15 18.68 -49.36
C VAL A 820 6.29 18.82 -50.88
N LYS A 821 5.23 19.21 -51.60
CA LYS A 821 5.31 19.48 -53.04
C LYS A 821 6.30 20.61 -53.36
N GLN A 822 6.29 21.70 -52.59
CA GLN A 822 7.24 22.81 -52.81
C GLN A 822 8.69 22.39 -52.54
N LEU A 823 8.92 21.54 -51.55
CA LEU A 823 10.24 20.95 -51.29
C LEU A 823 10.69 20.03 -52.44
N ASN A 824 9.78 19.24 -53.01
CA ASN A 824 10.09 18.45 -54.20
C ASN A 824 10.41 19.35 -55.42
N ASP A 825 9.69 20.46 -55.58
CA ASP A 825 9.99 21.45 -56.62
C ASP A 825 11.33 22.16 -56.38
N PHE A 826 11.73 22.38 -55.13
CA PHE A 826 13.08 22.85 -54.76
C PHE A 826 14.14 21.87 -55.28
N VAL A 827 14.04 20.59 -54.93
CA VAL A 827 14.96 19.53 -55.36
C VAL A 827 15.00 19.45 -56.89
N LYS A 828 13.85 19.54 -57.55
CA LYS A 828 13.76 19.56 -59.01
C LYS A 828 14.54 20.73 -59.61
N HIS A 829 14.38 21.95 -59.10
CA HIS A 829 15.10 23.11 -59.59
C HIS A 829 16.62 23.00 -59.33
N LEU A 830 17.04 22.50 -58.18
CA LEU A 830 18.44 22.27 -57.85
C LEU A 830 19.12 21.26 -58.79
N ASN A 831 18.38 20.26 -59.27
CA ASN A 831 18.90 19.19 -60.13
C ASN A 831 18.74 19.42 -61.65
N MET A 832 18.16 20.54 -62.07
CA MET A 832 18.00 20.85 -63.50
C MET A 832 19.35 21.07 -64.21
N ASN A 833 19.58 20.40 -65.34
CA ASN A 833 20.81 20.54 -66.14
C ASN A 833 21.14 22.00 -66.52
N SER A 834 20.13 22.84 -66.72
CA SER A 834 20.30 24.27 -67.01
C SER A 834 20.95 25.07 -65.88
N ASN A 835 20.95 24.53 -64.66
CA ASN A 835 21.39 25.21 -63.44
C ASN A 835 22.76 24.71 -62.94
N LEU A 836 23.38 23.72 -63.62
CA LEU A 836 24.67 23.13 -63.21
C LEU A 836 25.83 24.12 -63.15
N LYS A 837 25.75 25.26 -63.85
CA LYS A 837 26.75 26.34 -63.78
C LYS A 837 26.50 27.35 -62.66
N GLN A 838 25.39 27.21 -61.92
CA GLN A 838 24.91 28.16 -60.91
C GLN A 838 24.98 27.60 -59.48
N VAL A 839 25.48 26.38 -59.31
CA VAL A 839 25.66 25.68 -58.03
C VAL A 839 26.95 24.84 -58.11
N SER A 840 27.79 24.84 -57.07
CA SER A 840 28.92 23.91 -56.96
C SER A 840 28.45 22.46 -56.75
N SER A 841 29.28 21.46 -57.07
CA SER A 841 28.93 20.05 -56.83
C SER A 841 28.59 19.80 -55.36
N ASP A 842 29.43 20.35 -54.47
CA ASP A 842 29.36 20.07 -53.04
C ASP A 842 28.13 20.74 -52.41
N ALA A 843 27.85 22.00 -52.77
CA ALA A 843 26.64 22.70 -52.31
C ALA A 843 25.36 22.02 -52.82
N LYS A 844 25.38 21.51 -54.06
CA LYS A 844 24.25 20.77 -54.63
C LYS A 844 23.98 19.48 -53.85
N ASP A 845 25.02 18.70 -53.54
CA ASP A 845 24.87 17.41 -52.86
C ASP A 845 24.42 17.61 -51.41
N ILE A 846 24.97 18.59 -50.70
CA ILE A 846 24.58 18.92 -49.32
C ILE A 846 23.13 19.43 -49.27
N LEU A 847 22.73 20.37 -50.14
CA LEU A 847 21.35 20.85 -50.18
C LEU A 847 20.36 19.76 -50.57
N ASN A 848 20.71 18.89 -51.53
CA ASN A 848 19.88 17.75 -51.87
C ASN A 848 19.66 16.86 -50.64
N ALA A 849 20.74 16.48 -49.94
CA ALA A 849 20.64 15.64 -48.76
C ALA A 849 19.77 16.29 -47.66
N GLU A 850 19.95 17.58 -47.41
CA GLU A 850 19.24 18.28 -46.35
C GLU A 850 17.74 18.49 -46.68
N VAL A 851 17.42 18.87 -47.91
CA VAL A 851 16.02 19.02 -48.35
C VAL A 851 15.31 17.67 -48.42
N GLN A 852 16.00 16.59 -48.78
CA GLN A 852 15.42 15.24 -48.71
C GLN A 852 15.09 14.83 -47.27
N ARG A 853 15.95 15.15 -46.30
CA ARG A 853 15.62 14.93 -44.87
C ARG A 853 14.40 15.74 -44.44
N LEU A 854 14.32 17.00 -44.88
CA LEU A 854 13.16 17.86 -44.61
C LEU A 854 11.87 17.28 -45.20
N ILE A 855 11.93 16.78 -46.44
CA ILE A 855 10.81 16.06 -47.08
C ILE A 855 10.42 14.83 -46.27
N GLN A 856 11.38 14.01 -45.85
CA GLN A 856 11.12 12.78 -45.09
C GLN A 856 10.47 13.08 -43.74
N LEU A 857 10.96 14.09 -43.01
CA LEU A 857 10.36 14.54 -41.76
C LEU A 857 8.91 15.03 -41.96
N TRP A 858 8.69 15.87 -42.97
CA TRP A 858 7.37 16.49 -43.17
C TRP A 858 6.34 15.50 -43.72
N SER A 859 6.75 14.59 -44.60
CA SER A 859 5.90 13.51 -45.13
C SER A 859 5.60 12.43 -44.10
N GLY A 860 6.56 12.09 -43.24
CA GLY A 860 6.38 11.06 -42.21
C GLY A 860 5.49 11.49 -41.04
N LEU A 861 5.20 12.78 -40.90
CA LEU A 861 4.30 13.34 -39.90
C LEU A 861 2.97 13.82 -40.48
N THR A 862 2.75 13.72 -41.79
CA THR A 862 1.48 14.16 -42.39
C THR A 862 0.37 13.16 -42.02
N PRO A 863 -0.81 13.63 -41.57
CA PRO A 863 -1.94 12.75 -41.21
C PRO A 863 -2.39 11.82 -42.34
#